data_AF-A0A840NYQ7-F1
#
_entry.id   AF-A0A840NYQ7-F1
#
_cell.length_a   1.000
_cell.length_b   1.000
_cell.length_c   1.000
_cell.angle_alpha   90.00
_cell.angle_beta   90.00
_cell.angle_gamma   90.00
#
_symmetry.space_group_name_H-M   'P 1'
#
loop_
_entity.id
_entity.type
_entity.pdbx_description
1 polymer ?
#
loop_
_entity_poly.entity_id
_entity_poly.type
_entity_poly.pdbx_seq_one_letter_code
_entity_poly.pdbx_strand_id
1 'polypeptide(L)'
;MRLRRLATRTVLLGCVALLALGPAVPAAAEEPAPAASPTGSPTVSPVESPAPLPSETPAPAESEPPRTPEQKIEVGLAGEKTPSRVIVELRDEAETAPVAEQAEGLAGSEVVLKPDNDSFIVVEGTGNSLTELAADPRVVSIRRDRAYPPSLASSIKVIGADQAHAAGTTGAGQTIVVMDTGVDRDHPFLAGRVVDEACFSATSEEGLPLESLCPNGQASQTGPGSADAETAKCLDGTVNLCDHGTHVAGIAAGAGVAGAPGPGVAPGANIIAIQIFSRVNDPETCGGTASCLLAFDSTLRLGLDHVATLTGRHKIAAVNLSLGGGLSDVACDTAEEAADLKPKIDALLAQGVATVVAAGNEAFDGSAFPGCISSAVTVGATDDGDAIAPFSNRGPLLDFFAPGVEIDSSVPDDAYTGYSGTSMAAPHVAGALALLKEKFPDAPVTELIDKLRASGRGIVYGNVTTPRIDVNAALTGASPSPPVTQAPDPGESNQPAPDDPGTGDDPGDDIEESPTPDPTSAPAPEPEETPAPDPTPVPLPTVTVTVTITVTPSPPSTGAPQVCTRGTSRTPLTAAKWAKEMAAGKAAYDDATLTCYLSLVAKASTVFPEVKKAATPAAAAKILKSKASAKKKAGLDRELLAAWLNWASGARNITAKVTGSATLKSALTVAEHHRREARTTPAQISRSTTTLRKHVNK
;
A
#
# COMPACT_ATOMS: atom_id res chain seq x y z
N MET A 1 -10.62 -74.22 -32.57
CA MET A 1 -11.81 -73.40 -32.23
C MET A 1 -11.35 -72.33 -31.24
N ARG A 2 -11.62 -71.02 -31.34
CA ARG A 2 -12.37 -70.18 -32.31
C ARG A 2 -11.44 -68.99 -32.70
N LEU A 3 -11.19 -68.72 -34.00
CA LEU A 3 -11.63 -67.51 -34.75
C LEU A 3 -11.50 -66.16 -33.99
N ARG A 4 -10.88 -65.07 -34.47
CA ARG A 4 -10.39 -64.62 -35.82
C ARG A 4 -9.18 -63.66 -35.63
N ARG A 5 -8.10 -63.73 -36.43
CA ARG A 5 -7.71 -62.85 -37.59
C ARG A 5 -7.55 -61.35 -37.25
N LEU A 6 -6.55 -60.56 -37.72
CA LEU A 6 -5.42 -60.73 -38.67
C LEU A 6 -4.33 -59.68 -38.27
N ALA A 7 -3.08 -60.04 -37.99
CA ALA A 7 -1.91 -59.99 -38.90
C ALA A 7 -1.52 -58.63 -39.53
N THR A 8 -0.33 -58.12 -39.13
CA THR A 8 0.55 -57.31 -40.01
C THR A 8 1.96 -57.93 -39.98
N ARG A 9 2.60 -57.98 -41.15
CA ARG A 9 3.89 -58.64 -41.44
C ARG A 9 5.05 -57.63 -41.36
N THR A 10 6.19 -57.96 -40.75
CA THR A 10 7.47 -58.35 -41.43
C THR A 10 8.20 -57.12 -42.04
N VAL A 11 9.25 -56.56 -41.40
CA VAL A 11 10.71 -56.94 -41.49
C VAL A 11 11.41 -56.21 -42.66
N LEU A 12 12.66 -55.68 -42.63
CA LEU A 12 13.97 -56.25 -42.24
C LEU A 12 15.06 -55.14 -42.10
N LEU A 13 16.14 -55.40 -41.32
CA LEU A 13 17.55 -54.89 -41.35
C LEU A 13 17.90 -53.39 -41.60
N GLY A 14 18.95 -52.83 -40.97
CA GLY A 14 19.85 -53.38 -39.93
C GLY A 14 21.23 -52.67 -39.84
N CYS A 15 22.08 -53.13 -38.89
CA CYS A 15 23.56 -52.93 -38.81
C CYS A 15 24.06 -51.49 -38.49
N VAL A 16 25.11 -51.20 -37.68
CA VAL A 16 26.20 -51.94 -36.99
C VAL A 16 26.51 -51.28 -35.62
N ALA A 17 26.42 -52.01 -34.49
CA ALA A 17 27.49 -52.43 -33.55
C ALA A 17 28.41 -51.35 -32.89
N LEU A 18 28.36 -51.22 -31.54
CA LEU A 18 29.37 -51.65 -30.52
C LEU A 18 30.63 -50.75 -30.42
N LEU A 19 31.14 -50.35 -29.23
CA LEU A 19 31.47 -51.15 -28.04
C LEU A 19 31.32 -50.37 -26.71
N ALA A 20 31.23 -51.11 -25.60
CA ALA A 20 31.33 -50.60 -24.22
C ALA A 20 32.65 -51.04 -23.56
N LEU A 21 33.05 -50.40 -22.44
CA LEU A 21 33.66 -50.98 -21.22
C LEU A 21 34.17 -49.89 -20.26
N GLY A 22 33.87 -50.02 -18.96
CA GLY A 22 34.64 -49.41 -17.85
C GLY A 22 35.69 -50.41 -17.30
N PRO A 23 36.12 -50.38 -16.02
CA PRO A 23 35.75 -49.45 -14.92
C PRO A 23 36.96 -49.02 -14.02
N ALA A 24 36.65 -48.53 -12.79
CA ALA A 24 37.41 -48.67 -11.51
C ALA A 24 37.94 -47.40 -10.81
N VAL A 25 38.01 -47.48 -9.46
CA VAL A 25 38.28 -46.42 -8.45
C VAL A 25 39.35 -46.91 -7.45
N PRO A 26 40.22 -46.02 -6.92
CA PRO A 26 40.45 -45.87 -5.46
C PRO A 26 40.82 -44.41 -5.04
N ALA A 27 41.30 -44.12 -3.83
CA ALA A 27 40.58 -44.06 -2.53
C ALA A 27 41.54 -43.73 -1.34
N ALA A 28 41.23 -42.68 -0.55
CA ALA A 28 41.92 -42.25 0.70
C ALA A 28 43.41 -41.78 0.56
N ALA A 29 44.06 -41.03 1.48
CA ALA A 29 43.71 -40.36 2.75
C ALA A 29 44.30 -38.90 2.74
N GLU A 30 44.33 -38.03 3.76
CA GLU A 30 44.89 -38.14 5.13
C GLU A 30 44.54 -36.88 5.98
N GLU A 31 44.71 -36.94 7.32
CA GLU A 31 44.37 -35.89 8.33
C GLU A 31 45.64 -35.44 9.08
N PRO A 32 45.67 -34.25 9.75
CA PRO A 32 46.16 -34.26 11.15
C PRO A 32 45.48 -33.24 12.12
N ALA A 33 45.65 -33.51 13.42
CA ALA A 33 45.07 -32.77 14.57
C ALA A 33 46.17 -32.19 15.54
N PRO A 34 45.95 -31.96 16.86
CA PRO A 34 45.31 -30.78 17.47
C PRO A 34 46.10 -30.12 18.65
N ALA A 35 45.65 -28.94 19.15
CA ALA A 35 45.98 -28.34 20.47
C ALA A 35 45.07 -27.10 20.74
N ALA A 36 44.77 -26.60 21.95
CA ALA A 36 44.77 -27.14 23.32
C ALA A 36 43.85 -26.23 24.21
N SER A 37 43.38 -26.69 25.36
CA SER A 37 42.55 -25.90 26.30
C SER A 37 43.38 -25.11 27.33
N PRO A 38 42.79 -24.09 27.97
CA PRO A 38 42.97 -23.97 29.42
C PRO A 38 41.68 -23.72 30.23
N THR A 39 41.71 -24.21 31.47
CA THR A 39 40.67 -24.13 32.49
C THR A 39 40.69 -22.83 33.30
N GLY A 40 39.54 -22.39 33.83
CA GLY A 40 39.51 -21.35 34.87
C GLY A 40 38.11 -21.03 35.40
N SER A 41 37.82 -21.45 36.63
CA SER A 41 36.65 -20.99 37.41
C SER A 41 37.12 -20.06 38.54
N PRO A 42 36.28 -19.10 38.95
CA PRO A 42 36.19 -18.79 40.37
C PRO A 42 34.75 -18.72 40.89
N THR A 43 34.57 -19.23 42.11
CA THR A 43 33.36 -19.14 42.95
C THR A 43 33.16 -17.76 43.57
N VAL A 44 31.91 -17.30 43.66
CA VAL A 44 31.46 -16.31 44.67
C VAL A 44 30.06 -16.70 45.20
N SER A 45 29.90 -16.58 46.52
CA SER A 45 28.73 -17.01 47.32
C SER A 45 27.59 -15.96 47.35
N PRO A 46 26.41 -16.23 47.97
CA PRO A 46 25.18 -15.47 47.70
C PRO A 46 25.03 -14.20 48.55
N VAL A 47 24.14 -13.30 48.13
CA VAL A 47 23.70 -12.11 48.91
C VAL A 47 22.17 -12.01 48.87
N GLU A 48 21.59 -11.62 50.01
CA GLU A 48 20.17 -11.65 50.35
C GLU A 48 19.26 -10.67 49.58
N SER A 49 17.95 -10.97 49.61
CA SER A 49 16.86 -10.08 49.19
C SER A 49 16.50 -9.05 50.26
N PRO A 50 16.20 -7.80 49.90
CA PRO A 50 15.39 -6.90 50.71
C PRO A 50 13.90 -6.91 50.28
N ALA A 51 13.02 -6.66 51.26
CA ALA A 51 11.55 -6.73 51.16
C ALA A 51 10.91 -5.53 50.39
N PRO A 52 9.63 -5.63 49.97
CA PRO A 52 8.95 -4.60 49.18
C PRO A 52 8.29 -3.50 50.02
N LEU A 53 8.18 -2.29 49.45
CA LEU A 53 7.40 -1.15 49.95
C LEU A 53 6.70 -0.43 48.77
N PRO A 54 5.65 0.39 49.02
CA PRO A 54 4.35 0.19 48.37
C PRO A 54 4.10 1.01 47.09
N SER A 55 2.94 0.73 46.47
CA SER A 55 2.45 1.34 45.23
C SER A 55 1.80 2.71 45.47
N GLU A 56 2.05 3.66 44.56
CA GLU A 56 1.21 4.86 44.37
C GLU A 56 0.73 4.95 42.91
N THR A 57 -0.47 5.51 42.74
CA THR A 57 -1.22 5.56 41.48
C THR A 57 -0.96 6.89 40.75
N PRO A 58 -0.61 6.91 39.45
CA PRO A 58 -0.42 8.15 38.69
C PRO A 58 -1.73 8.65 38.05
N ALA A 59 -1.86 9.98 37.96
CA ALA A 59 -2.98 10.71 37.33
C ALA A 59 -2.93 10.70 35.77
N PRO A 60 -4.05 11.02 35.08
CA PRO A 60 -4.15 10.92 33.62
C PRO A 60 -3.61 12.15 32.87
N ALA A 61 -3.52 12.03 31.53
CA ALA A 61 -2.99 13.04 30.61
C ALA A 61 -4.11 13.76 29.82
N GLU A 62 -3.81 14.95 29.31
CA GLU A 62 -4.74 15.84 28.62
C GLU A 62 -4.96 15.47 27.13
N SER A 63 -6.09 15.91 26.57
CA SER A 63 -6.63 15.51 25.26
C SER A 63 -6.73 16.67 24.27
N GLU A 64 -6.72 16.36 22.97
CA GLU A 64 -7.00 17.32 21.89
C GLU A 64 -8.36 18.05 22.04
N PRO A 65 -8.50 19.27 21.48
CA PRO A 65 -9.75 20.02 21.54
C PRO A 65 -10.87 19.31 20.77
N PRO A 66 -12.11 19.26 21.30
CA PRO A 66 -13.22 18.58 20.66
C PRO A 66 -13.73 19.34 19.42
N ARG A 67 -13.94 18.63 18.30
CA ARG A 67 -14.65 19.14 17.12
C ARG A 67 -16.06 19.61 17.47
N THR A 68 -16.52 20.69 16.85
CA THR A 68 -17.91 21.15 16.98
C THR A 68 -18.90 20.16 16.33
N PRO A 69 -20.19 20.16 16.69
CA PRO A 69 -21.17 19.24 16.09
C PRO A 69 -21.22 19.36 14.56
N GLU A 70 -21.13 20.58 14.04
CA GLU A 70 -21.20 20.89 12.61
C GLU A 70 -19.98 20.33 11.85
N GLN A 71 -18.80 20.28 12.48
CA GLN A 71 -17.58 19.72 11.90
C GLN A 71 -17.56 18.19 11.86
N LYS A 72 -18.47 17.53 12.57
CA LYS A 72 -18.58 16.06 12.56
C LYS A 72 -19.49 15.55 11.43
N ILE A 73 -20.34 16.40 10.86
CA ILE A 73 -21.39 16.02 9.92
C ILE A 73 -20.94 16.28 8.47
N GLU A 74 -21.10 15.29 7.59
CA GLU A 74 -20.85 15.45 6.15
C GLU A 74 -21.65 16.62 5.57
N VAL A 75 -20.98 17.45 4.77
CA VAL A 75 -21.53 18.68 4.21
C VAL A 75 -22.87 18.41 3.49
N GLY A 76 -23.89 19.16 3.90
CA GLY A 76 -25.27 19.06 3.40
C GLY A 76 -26.23 18.32 4.32
N LEU A 77 -25.79 17.30 5.09
CA LEU A 77 -26.69 16.49 5.92
C LEU A 77 -27.42 17.30 7.00
N ALA A 78 -26.73 18.24 7.66
CA ALA A 78 -27.32 19.06 8.72
C ALA A 78 -28.53 19.93 8.27
N GLY A 79 -28.70 20.14 6.96
CA GLY A 79 -29.82 20.90 6.38
C GLY A 79 -31.00 20.04 5.91
N GLU A 80 -30.91 18.71 5.98
CA GLU A 80 -31.89 17.81 5.38
C GLU A 80 -33.17 17.66 6.23
N LYS A 81 -34.33 17.87 5.59
CA LYS A 81 -35.65 17.80 6.23
C LYS A 81 -36.25 16.39 6.23
N THR A 82 -35.77 15.53 5.35
CA THR A 82 -36.10 14.11 5.28
C THR A 82 -35.03 13.31 6.03
N PRO A 83 -35.36 12.18 6.66
CA PRO A 83 -34.35 11.29 7.22
C PRO A 83 -33.38 10.83 6.11
N SER A 84 -32.10 10.83 6.45
CA SER A 84 -31.03 10.25 5.62
C SER A 84 -30.37 9.13 6.39
N ARG A 85 -30.08 8.05 5.68
CA ARG A 85 -29.35 6.90 6.20
C ARG A 85 -27.87 7.26 6.30
N VAL A 86 -27.30 7.15 7.50
CA VAL A 86 -25.95 7.61 7.82
C VAL A 86 -25.19 6.60 8.68
N ILE A 87 -23.88 6.54 8.50
CA ILE A 87 -22.95 5.89 9.42
C ILE A 87 -22.49 6.94 10.44
N VAL A 88 -22.60 6.60 11.72
CA VAL A 88 -22.18 7.38 12.87
C VAL A 88 -20.97 6.67 13.49
N GLU A 89 -19.77 7.19 13.22
CA GLU A 89 -18.52 6.67 13.79
C GLU A 89 -18.40 7.08 15.26
N LEU A 90 -17.90 6.18 16.11
CA LEU A 90 -17.82 6.34 17.57
C LEU A 90 -16.37 6.19 18.06
N ARG A 91 -16.08 6.69 19.27
CA ARG A 91 -14.72 6.66 19.85
C ARG A 91 -14.22 5.28 20.24
N ASP A 92 -15.13 4.37 20.60
CA ASP A 92 -14.82 3.02 21.10
C ASP A 92 -16.07 2.13 20.97
N GLU A 93 -15.86 0.81 20.85
CA GLU A 93 -16.89 -0.23 20.80
C GLU A 93 -17.86 -0.16 21.99
N ALA A 94 -17.37 0.20 23.18
CA ALA A 94 -18.19 0.31 24.39
C ALA A 94 -19.28 1.40 24.28
N GLU A 95 -19.11 2.38 23.38
CA GLU A 95 -20.07 3.48 23.18
C GLU A 95 -21.18 3.13 22.18
N THR A 96 -21.06 2.02 21.44
CA THR A 96 -22.02 1.57 20.42
C THR A 96 -23.42 1.32 21.00
N ALA A 97 -23.53 0.70 22.17
CA ALA A 97 -24.82 0.51 22.85
C ALA A 97 -25.44 1.82 23.39
N PRO A 98 -24.74 2.65 24.20
CA PRO A 98 -25.34 3.84 24.79
C PRO A 98 -25.45 5.05 23.84
N VAL A 99 -24.81 5.05 22.66
CA VAL A 99 -25.09 6.04 21.60
C VAL A 99 -26.26 5.58 20.72
N ALA A 100 -26.44 4.27 20.49
CA ALA A 100 -27.65 3.76 19.85
C ALA A 100 -28.91 4.08 20.67
N GLU A 101 -28.89 3.86 21.99
CA GLU A 101 -30.02 4.20 22.88
C GLU A 101 -30.35 5.71 22.85
N GLN A 102 -29.33 6.57 22.74
CA GLN A 102 -29.54 8.00 22.53
C GLN A 102 -30.17 8.29 21.17
N ALA A 103 -29.66 7.70 20.09
CA ALA A 103 -30.16 7.91 18.73
C ALA A 103 -31.63 7.47 18.56
N GLU A 104 -32.05 6.38 19.21
CA GLU A 104 -33.46 5.96 19.32
C GLU A 104 -34.34 6.98 20.07
N GLY A 105 -33.76 7.76 20.99
CA GLY A 105 -34.46 8.79 21.76
C GLY A 105 -34.69 10.10 20.99
N LEU A 106 -34.06 10.30 19.83
CA LEU A 106 -34.13 11.55 19.07
C LEU A 106 -35.34 11.59 18.13
N ALA A 107 -36.01 12.74 18.07
CA ALA A 107 -37.17 12.91 17.21
C ALA A 107 -36.77 12.90 15.71
N GLY A 108 -37.26 11.91 14.95
CA GLY A 108 -36.90 11.74 13.54
C GLY A 108 -35.55 11.06 13.34
N SER A 109 -35.26 10.07 14.19
CA SER A 109 -34.07 9.22 14.19
C SER A 109 -34.47 7.77 14.47
N GLU A 110 -33.85 6.81 13.79
CA GLU A 110 -34.04 5.35 13.97
C GLU A 110 -32.68 4.65 13.80
N VAL A 111 -32.32 3.70 14.68
CA VAL A 111 -31.08 2.93 14.56
C VAL A 111 -31.30 1.71 13.68
N VAL A 112 -30.74 1.76 12.47
CA VAL A 112 -30.95 0.75 11.43
C VAL A 112 -29.95 -0.41 11.53
N LEU A 113 -28.75 -0.16 12.05
CA LEU A 113 -27.76 -1.20 12.33
C LEU A 113 -26.95 -0.84 13.58
N LYS A 114 -26.77 -1.83 14.46
CA LYS A 114 -25.88 -1.75 15.60
C LYS A 114 -24.99 -3.01 15.64
N PRO A 115 -23.74 -2.94 15.16
CA PRO A 115 -22.77 -4.04 15.23
C PRO A 115 -22.48 -4.44 16.68
N ASP A 116 -22.21 -5.72 16.92
CA ASP A 116 -21.92 -6.24 18.27
C ASP A 116 -20.45 -6.07 18.71
N ASN A 117 -19.51 -5.81 17.78
CA ASN A 117 -18.07 -5.71 18.06
C ASN A 117 -17.40 -4.65 17.15
N ASP A 118 -18.05 -3.50 16.93
CA ASP A 118 -17.51 -2.41 16.11
C ASP A 118 -17.90 -1.04 16.70
N SER A 119 -17.11 0.00 16.39
CA SER A 119 -17.26 1.36 16.92
C SER A 119 -18.03 2.28 15.97
N PHE A 120 -19.13 1.80 15.38
CA PHE A 120 -20.06 2.62 14.61
C PHE A 120 -21.50 2.14 14.79
N ILE A 121 -22.47 2.99 14.43
CA ILE A 121 -23.89 2.61 14.23
C ILE A 121 -24.39 3.18 12.90
N VAL A 122 -25.44 2.57 12.33
CA VAL A 122 -26.19 3.17 11.21
C VAL A 122 -27.49 3.74 11.75
N VAL A 123 -27.78 4.99 11.38
CA VAL A 123 -28.97 5.73 11.80
C VAL A 123 -29.68 6.27 10.56
N GLU A 124 -31.02 6.23 10.51
CA GLU A 124 -31.81 7.05 9.61
C GLU A 124 -32.25 8.31 10.37
N GLY A 125 -31.68 9.47 10.04
CA GLY A 125 -31.84 10.70 10.82
C GLY A 125 -32.02 11.96 9.98
N THR A 126 -32.88 12.88 10.44
CA THR A 126 -33.01 14.22 9.87
C THR A 126 -31.81 15.12 10.25
N GLY A 127 -31.57 16.21 9.51
CA GLY A 127 -30.49 17.14 9.83
C GLY A 127 -30.51 17.68 11.27
N ASN A 128 -31.71 17.83 11.86
CA ASN A 128 -31.88 18.19 13.26
C ASN A 128 -31.37 17.10 14.22
N SER A 129 -31.84 15.85 14.06
CA SER A 129 -31.44 14.74 14.93
C SER A 129 -29.97 14.36 14.73
N LEU A 130 -29.43 14.49 13.51
CA LEU A 130 -27.99 14.32 13.25
C LEU A 130 -27.15 15.42 13.92
N THR A 131 -27.64 16.67 13.96
CA THR A 131 -26.98 17.77 14.69
C THR A 131 -26.97 17.51 16.20
N GLU A 132 -28.08 17.01 16.76
CA GLU A 132 -28.18 16.65 18.18
C GLU A 132 -27.32 15.43 18.52
N LEU A 133 -27.24 14.42 17.64
CA LEU A 133 -26.37 13.26 17.80
C LEU A 133 -24.89 13.63 17.70
N ALA A 134 -24.52 14.52 16.78
CA ALA A 134 -23.15 15.04 16.67
C ALA A 134 -22.71 15.87 17.88
N ALA A 135 -23.64 16.42 18.66
CA ALA A 135 -23.30 17.09 19.92
C ALA A 135 -22.79 16.13 21.00
N ASP A 136 -23.03 14.81 20.86
CA ASP A 136 -22.48 13.83 21.79
C ASP A 136 -20.95 13.72 21.67
N PRO A 137 -20.18 13.77 22.77
CA PRO A 137 -18.72 13.72 22.73
C PRO A 137 -18.17 12.36 22.24
N ARG A 138 -18.95 11.28 22.31
CA ARG A 138 -18.58 9.91 21.87
C ARG A 138 -18.69 9.74 20.36
N VAL A 139 -19.53 10.55 19.70
CA VAL A 139 -19.63 10.58 18.24
C VAL A 139 -18.40 11.28 17.66
N VAL A 140 -17.74 10.57 16.75
CA VAL A 140 -16.56 10.98 16.00
C VAL A 140 -17.00 11.71 14.74
N SER A 141 -17.77 11.07 13.85
CA SER A 141 -18.27 11.66 12.60
C SER A 141 -19.60 11.04 12.16
N ILE A 142 -20.33 11.75 11.29
CA ILE A 142 -21.60 11.32 10.69
C ILE A 142 -21.50 11.55 9.18
N ARG A 143 -21.64 10.48 8.40
CA ARG A 143 -21.52 10.45 6.93
C ARG A 143 -22.63 9.61 6.29
N ARG A 144 -23.01 9.86 5.04
CA ARG A 144 -24.05 9.08 4.35
C ARG A 144 -23.68 7.60 4.26
N ASP A 145 -24.65 6.74 4.60
CA ASP A 145 -24.60 5.31 4.34
C ASP A 145 -25.08 5.09 2.89
N ARG A 146 -24.13 5.09 1.97
CA ARG A 146 -24.40 5.08 0.53
C ARG A 146 -24.67 3.65 0.07
N ALA A 147 -25.82 3.44 -0.55
CA ALA A 147 -26.12 2.20 -1.24
C ALA A 147 -25.52 2.24 -2.65
N TYR A 148 -24.64 1.30 -2.95
CA TYR A 148 -24.13 1.05 -4.30
C TYR A 148 -24.75 -0.26 -4.81
N PRO A 149 -25.12 -0.34 -6.11
CA PRO A 149 -25.37 -1.62 -6.75
C PRO A 149 -24.03 -2.18 -7.25
N PRO A 150 -23.68 -3.44 -6.95
CA PRO A 150 -22.54 -4.07 -7.61
C PRO A 150 -22.82 -4.13 -9.12
N SER A 151 -21.94 -3.54 -9.93
CA SER A 151 -21.97 -3.67 -11.40
C SER A 151 -20.73 -3.09 -12.09
N LEU A 152 -20.13 -3.85 -13.01
CA LEU A 152 -19.18 -3.33 -13.99
C LEU A 152 -19.87 -2.45 -15.06
N ALA A 153 -21.17 -2.62 -15.28
CA ALA A 153 -21.92 -1.81 -16.24
C ALA A 153 -22.10 -0.34 -15.84
N SER A 154 -21.93 0.01 -14.56
CA SER A 154 -21.90 1.39 -14.08
C SER A 154 -20.49 1.97 -14.18
N SER A 155 -19.45 1.26 -13.73
CA SER A 155 -18.06 1.74 -13.80
C SER A 155 -17.62 2.04 -15.24
N ILE A 156 -18.01 1.20 -16.21
CA ILE A 156 -17.77 1.38 -17.65
C ILE A 156 -18.38 2.69 -18.17
N LYS A 157 -19.53 3.12 -17.63
CA LYS A 157 -20.18 4.40 -17.98
C LYS A 157 -19.55 5.58 -17.25
N VAL A 158 -19.16 5.40 -15.98
CA VAL A 158 -18.48 6.44 -15.19
C VAL A 158 -17.23 6.93 -15.93
N ILE A 159 -16.45 6.00 -16.50
CA ILE A 159 -15.25 6.32 -17.29
C ILE A 159 -15.53 6.59 -18.79
N GLY A 160 -16.77 6.51 -19.27
CA GLY A 160 -17.14 6.73 -20.67
C GLY A 160 -16.66 5.65 -21.66
N ALA A 161 -16.32 4.45 -21.19
CA ALA A 161 -15.91 3.35 -22.07
C ALA A 161 -17.09 2.77 -22.89
N ASP A 162 -18.32 2.86 -22.40
CA ASP A 162 -19.53 2.52 -23.16
C ASP A 162 -19.67 3.36 -24.45
N GLN A 163 -19.31 4.64 -24.37
CA GLN A 163 -19.31 5.57 -25.50
C GLN A 163 -18.21 5.21 -26.51
N ALA A 164 -17.05 4.73 -26.05
CA ALA A 164 -16.01 4.19 -26.90
C ALA A 164 -16.48 2.93 -27.67
N HIS A 165 -17.15 2.00 -26.97
CA HIS A 165 -17.71 0.79 -27.57
C HIS A 165 -18.80 1.12 -28.59
N ALA A 166 -19.69 2.07 -28.28
CA ALA A 166 -20.72 2.56 -29.19
C ALA A 166 -20.13 3.25 -30.44
N ALA A 167 -18.95 3.86 -30.32
CA ALA A 167 -18.16 4.39 -31.43
C ALA A 167 -17.32 3.33 -32.17
N GLY A 168 -17.44 2.05 -31.79
CA GLY A 168 -16.74 0.91 -32.40
C GLY A 168 -15.30 0.69 -31.95
N THR A 169 -14.78 1.49 -31.00
CA THR A 169 -13.44 1.29 -30.41
C THR A 169 -13.55 0.30 -29.27
N THR A 170 -12.81 -0.81 -29.32
CA THR A 170 -12.99 -1.95 -28.40
C THR A 170 -11.68 -2.50 -27.83
N GLY A 171 -10.52 -1.98 -28.25
CA GLY A 171 -9.19 -2.54 -27.98
C GLY A 171 -8.76 -3.56 -29.04
N ALA A 172 -9.46 -3.62 -30.17
CA ALA A 172 -9.24 -4.61 -31.21
C ALA A 172 -7.82 -4.55 -31.77
N GLY A 173 -7.14 -5.71 -31.81
CA GLY A 173 -5.76 -5.80 -32.26
C GLY A 173 -4.71 -5.30 -31.26
N GLN A 174 -5.12 -4.91 -30.05
CA GLN A 174 -4.25 -4.67 -28.90
C GLN A 174 -4.31 -5.85 -27.93
N THR A 175 -3.33 -5.91 -27.03
CA THR A 175 -3.16 -6.98 -26.04
C THR A 175 -2.87 -6.36 -24.68
N ILE A 176 -3.50 -6.89 -23.63
CA ILE A 176 -3.25 -6.51 -22.24
C ILE A 176 -2.58 -7.69 -21.55
N VAL A 177 -1.48 -7.47 -20.84
CA VAL A 177 -0.92 -8.51 -19.96
C VAL A 177 -1.58 -8.39 -18.59
N VAL A 178 -2.07 -9.50 -18.05
CA VAL A 178 -2.51 -9.62 -16.66
C VAL A 178 -1.46 -10.41 -15.91
N MET A 179 -0.68 -9.73 -15.06
CA MET A 179 0.33 -10.33 -14.19
C MET A 179 -0.24 -10.45 -12.78
N ASP A 180 -0.82 -11.61 -12.48
CA ASP A 180 -1.73 -11.78 -11.34
C ASP A 180 -1.77 -13.25 -10.87
N THR A 181 -2.84 -13.70 -10.21
CA THR A 181 -3.03 -15.06 -9.68
C THR A 181 -3.40 -16.11 -10.74
N GLY A 182 -3.19 -15.84 -12.02
CA GLY A 182 -3.69 -16.67 -13.12
C GLY A 182 -5.06 -16.23 -13.63
N VAL A 183 -5.55 -16.89 -14.68
CA VAL A 183 -6.81 -16.55 -15.37
C VAL A 183 -7.52 -17.84 -15.79
N ASP A 184 -8.80 -17.97 -15.46
CA ASP A 184 -9.70 -18.93 -16.11
C ASP A 184 -9.83 -18.55 -17.60
N ARG A 185 -9.35 -19.45 -18.45
CA ARG A 185 -9.07 -19.19 -19.86
C ARG A 185 -10.23 -19.51 -20.80
N ASP A 186 -11.18 -20.31 -20.34
CA ASP A 186 -12.35 -20.76 -21.09
C ASP A 186 -13.68 -20.22 -20.54
N HIS A 187 -13.64 -19.53 -19.39
CA HIS A 187 -14.65 -18.58 -18.94
C HIS A 187 -15.29 -17.84 -20.13
N PRO A 188 -16.62 -17.91 -20.37
CA PRO A 188 -17.27 -17.31 -21.53
C PRO A 188 -16.98 -15.82 -21.75
N PHE A 189 -16.68 -15.09 -20.69
CA PHE A 189 -16.26 -13.69 -20.72
C PHE A 189 -14.88 -13.47 -21.36
N LEU A 190 -13.96 -14.43 -21.25
CA LEU A 190 -12.56 -14.37 -21.68
C LEU A 190 -12.24 -15.37 -22.82
N ALA A 191 -13.18 -16.26 -23.14
CA ALA A 191 -13.02 -17.34 -24.09
C ALA A 191 -12.48 -16.88 -25.45
N GLY A 192 -11.35 -17.45 -25.86
CA GLY A 192 -10.67 -17.10 -27.11
C GLY A 192 -9.91 -15.76 -27.10
N ARG A 193 -9.84 -15.06 -25.97
CA ARG A 193 -9.02 -13.84 -25.79
C ARG A 193 -7.65 -14.10 -25.17
N VAL A 194 -7.47 -15.17 -24.40
CA VAL A 194 -6.16 -15.54 -23.84
C VAL A 194 -5.26 -16.10 -24.97
N VAL A 195 -4.26 -15.33 -25.38
CA VAL A 195 -3.40 -15.61 -26.56
C VAL A 195 -1.98 -16.09 -26.24
N ASP A 196 -1.49 -15.86 -25.02
CA ASP A 196 -0.21 -16.36 -24.53
C ASP A 196 -0.28 -16.51 -23.00
N GLU A 197 0.50 -17.44 -22.45
CA GLU A 197 0.40 -17.84 -21.05
C GLU A 197 1.75 -18.22 -20.44
N ALA A 198 1.96 -17.79 -19.19
CA ALA A 198 3.13 -18.16 -18.41
C ALA A 198 2.82 -18.25 -16.91
N CYS A 199 3.69 -18.95 -16.18
CA CYS A 199 3.71 -18.95 -14.73
C CYS A 199 5.15 -18.84 -14.22
N PHE A 200 5.32 -18.03 -13.17
CA PHE A 200 6.52 -17.91 -12.36
C PHE A 200 6.07 -17.93 -10.90
N SER A 201 6.34 -19.03 -10.20
CA SER A 201 5.80 -19.23 -8.84
C SER A 201 6.91 -19.78 -7.95
N ALA A 202 7.07 -19.21 -6.76
CA ALA A 202 8.16 -19.59 -5.86
C ALA A 202 7.94 -21.02 -5.35
N THR A 203 8.95 -21.86 -5.52
CA THR A 203 9.02 -23.21 -4.92
C THR A 203 9.69 -23.14 -3.54
N SER A 204 9.33 -24.04 -2.63
CA SER A 204 9.93 -24.12 -1.29
C SER A 204 11.46 -24.23 -1.31
N GLU A 205 12.13 -23.26 -0.71
CA GLU A 205 13.52 -23.36 -0.24
C GLU A 205 13.56 -23.54 1.29
N GLU A 206 14.74 -23.79 1.89
CA GLU A 206 14.87 -24.05 3.33
C GLU A 206 14.34 -22.89 4.21
N GLY A 207 13.09 -22.99 4.67
CA GLY A 207 12.53 -22.11 5.70
C GLY A 207 11.14 -21.54 5.45
N LEU A 208 10.56 -21.71 4.25
CA LEU A 208 9.17 -21.33 3.94
C LEU A 208 8.47 -22.46 3.18
N PRO A 209 7.30 -22.97 3.63
CA PRO A 209 6.55 -24.01 2.93
C PRO A 209 5.73 -23.41 1.78
N LEU A 210 6.44 -23.03 0.71
CA LEU A 210 5.87 -22.49 -0.52
C LEU A 210 5.48 -23.61 -1.49
N GLU A 211 4.29 -23.51 -2.06
CA GLU A 211 3.79 -24.38 -3.14
C GLU A 211 3.67 -23.58 -4.44
N SER A 212 4.34 -24.07 -5.50
CA SER A 212 4.25 -23.46 -6.82
C SER A 212 2.88 -23.70 -7.45
N LEU A 213 2.21 -22.60 -7.80
CA LEU A 213 0.94 -22.58 -8.53
C LEU A 213 1.09 -22.97 -10.00
N CYS A 214 2.31 -23.06 -10.55
CA CYS A 214 2.49 -23.51 -11.92
C CYS A 214 1.98 -24.97 -12.06
N PRO A 215 1.18 -25.34 -13.07
CA PRO A 215 0.57 -26.67 -13.17
C PRO A 215 1.59 -27.82 -13.06
N ASN A 216 2.78 -27.66 -13.67
CA ASN A 216 3.90 -28.61 -13.63
C ASN A 216 4.60 -28.75 -12.25
N GLY A 217 4.28 -27.90 -11.26
CA GLY A 217 4.90 -27.87 -9.93
C GLY A 217 6.35 -27.39 -9.91
N GLN A 218 6.85 -26.80 -10.99
CA GLN A 218 8.18 -26.19 -11.05
C GLN A 218 8.11 -24.69 -10.77
N ALA A 219 9.26 -24.03 -10.63
CA ALA A 219 9.30 -22.59 -10.41
C ALA A 219 8.80 -21.77 -11.63
N SER A 220 8.70 -22.39 -12.81
CA SER A 220 8.12 -21.76 -14.00
C SER A 220 7.48 -22.74 -14.97
N GLN A 221 6.57 -22.21 -15.78
CA GLN A 221 5.94 -22.88 -16.93
C GLN A 221 5.58 -21.84 -18.00
N THR A 222 5.62 -22.20 -19.28
CA THR A 222 5.16 -21.32 -20.38
C THR A 222 4.37 -22.11 -21.42
N GLY A 223 3.50 -21.40 -22.13
CA GLY A 223 2.58 -21.97 -23.13
C GLY A 223 1.19 -22.28 -22.56
N PRO A 224 0.27 -22.80 -23.40
CA PRO A 224 -1.14 -22.92 -23.05
C PRO A 224 -1.42 -23.70 -21.76
N GLY A 225 -2.30 -23.16 -20.91
CA GLY A 225 -2.66 -23.70 -19.60
C GLY A 225 -1.64 -23.40 -18.50
N SER A 226 -0.58 -22.60 -18.74
CA SER A 226 0.42 -22.31 -17.72
C SER A 226 -0.08 -21.35 -16.65
N ALA A 227 -1.04 -20.47 -16.98
CA ALA A 227 -1.60 -19.47 -16.07
C ALA A 227 -3.01 -19.85 -15.58
N ASP A 228 -3.39 -21.12 -15.72
CA ASP A 228 -4.71 -21.66 -15.38
C ASP A 228 -5.07 -21.44 -13.88
N ALA A 229 -6.19 -20.77 -13.62
CA ALA A 229 -6.69 -20.46 -12.28
C ALA A 229 -7.56 -21.59 -11.67
N GLU A 230 -7.90 -22.63 -12.43
CA GLU A 230 -8.78 -23.74 -12.01
C GLU A 230 -8.00 -24.98 -11.54
N THR A 231 -6.66 -24.91 -11.53
CA THR A 231 -5.85 -26.04 -11.06
C THR A 231 -6.15 -26.37 -9.59
N ALA A 232 -6.04 -27.65 -9.23
CA ALA A 232 -6.27 -28.11 -7.85
C ALA A 232 -5.38 -27.43 -6.78
N LYS A 233 -4.31 -26.74 -7.19
CA LYS A 233 -3.43 -25.96 -6.30
C LYS A 233 -3.98 -24.59 -5.94
N CYS A 234 -4.85 -24.04 -6.79
CA CYS A 234 -5.60 -22.82 -6.54
C CYS A 234 -6.74 -23.04 -5.53
N LEU A 235 -7.10 -24.28 -5.19
CA LEU A 235 -8.25 -24.57 -4.32
C LEU A 235 -7.84 -24.80 -2.85
N ASP A 236 -8.52 -24.13 -1.91
CA ASP A 236 -8.53 -24.49 -0.49
C ASP A 236 -9.93 -24.95 -0.08
N GLY A 237 -10.12 -26.28 -0.03
CA GLY A 237 -11.44 -26.89 0.10
C GLY A 237 -12.32 -26.60 -1.13
N THR A 238 -13.27 -25.68 -0.97
CA THR A 238 -14.18 -25.21 -2.03
C THR A 238 -13.95 -23.73 -2.38
N VAL A 239 -12.91 -23.11 -1.86
CA VAL A 239 -12.55 -21.70 -2.15
C VAL A 239 -11.45 -21.69 -3.20
N ASN A 240 -11.65 -20.97 -4.30
CA ASN A 240 -10.58 -20.71 -5.25
C ASN A 240 -9.79 -19.46 -4.79
N LEU A 241 -8.50 -19.65 -4.52
CA LEU A 241 -7.56 -18.60 -4.09
C LEU A 241 -6.99 -17.80 -5.27
N CYS A 242 -7.13 -18.31 -6.50
CA CYS A 242 -6.57 -17.75 -7.73
C CYS A 242 -7.58 -16.94 -8.55
N ASP A 243 -8.72 -16.61 -7.97
CA ASP A 243 -9.85 -15.96 -8.62
C ASP A 243 -9.58 -14.51 -9.04
N HIS A 244 -8.80 -13.79 -8.24
CA HIS A 244 -8.46 -12.38 -8.39
C HIS A 244 -7.94 -12.00 -9.80
N GLY A 245 -7.04 -12.80 -10.37
CA GLY A 245 -6.50 -12.59 -11.72
C GLY A 245 -7.54 -12.73 -12.83
N THR A 246 -8.50 -13.64 -12.67
CA THR A 246 -9.67 -13.78 -13.56
C THR A 246 -10.59 -12.56 -13.46
N HIS A 247 -10.73 -12.00 -12.26
CA HIS A 247 -11.54 -10.81 -11.99
C HIS A 247 -10.98 -9.58 -12.69
N VAL A 248 -9.69 -9.29 -12.50
CA VAL A 248 -9.05 -8.13 -13.14
C VAL A 248 -8.92 -8.29 -14.67
N ALA A 249 -8.79 -9.52 -15.17
CA ALA A 249 -8.83 -9.82 -16.61
C ALA A 249 -10.19 -9.48 -17.24
N GLY A 250 -11.29 -9.82 -16.55
CA GLY A 250 -12.65 -9.47 -16.96
C GLY A 250 -12.90 -7.97 -16.98
N ILE A 251 -12.41 -7.21 -15.98
CA ILE A 251 -12.51 -5.74 -15.97
C ILE A 251 -11.75 -5.15 -17.15
N ALA A 252 -10.54 -5.64 -17.42
CA ALA A 252 -9.68 -5.11 -18.48
C ALA A 252 -10.24 -5.38 -19.89
N ALA A 253 -10.67 -6.62 -20.18
CA ALA A 253 -10.97 -7.07 -21.55
C ALA A 253 -12.11 -8.08 -21.70
N GLY A 254 -12.98 -8.25 -20.69
CA GLY A 254 -14.13 -9.15 -20.76
C GLY A 254 -15.09 -8.83 -21.91
N ALA A 255 -15.48 -9.84 -22.68
CA ALA A 255 -16.33 -9.71 -23.84
C ALA A 255 -17.81 -9.49 -23.47
N GLY A 256 -18.56 -8.69 -24.25
CA GLY A 256 -19.99 -8.48 -24.05
C GLY A 256 -20.86 -9.71 -24.36
N VAL A 257 -20.79 -10.76 -23.54
CA VAL A 257 -21.54 -12.02 -23.69
C VAL A 257 -22.81 -12.04 -22.85
N ALA A 258 -23.79 -12.86 -23.24
CA ALA A 258 -25.02 -13.02 -22.48
C ALA A 258 -24.74 -13.69 -21.13
N GLY A 259 -25.23 -13.08 -20.05
CA GLY A 259 -25.01 -13.54 -18.66
C GLY A 259 -23.90 -12.79 -17.92
N ALA A 260 -23.03 -12.05 -18.63
CA ALA A 260 -22.06 -11.15 -18.01
C ALA A 260 -22.72 -9.89 -17.41
N PRO A 261 -22.12 -9.26 -16.38
CA PRO A 261 -22.60 -7.98 -15.81
C PRO A 261 -22.53 -6.82 -16.82
N GLY A 262 -21.64 -6.91 -17.82
CA GLY A 262 -21.39 -5.96 -18.89
C GLY A 262 -20.07 -6.31 -19.58
N PRO A 263 -19.69 -5.67 -20.69
CA PRO A 263 -18.32 -5.80 -21.21
C PRO A 263 -17.31 -5.17 -20.25
N GLY A 264 -16.07 -5.67 -20.25
CA GLY A 264 -14.91 -4.98 -19.68
C GLY A 264 -14.54 -3.73 -20.49
N VAL A 265 -13.49 -3.01 -20.07
CA VAL A 265 -13.10 -1.74 -20.71
C VAL A 265 -12.68 -1.93 -22.16
N ALA A 266 -11.92 -2.98 -22.48
CA ALA A 266 -11.44 -3.28 -23.83
C ALA A 266 -11.92 -4.66 -24.33
N PRO A 267 -13.23 -4.86 -24.60
CA PRO A 267 -13.84 -6.17 -24.92
C PRO A 267 -13.38 -6.76 -26.27
N GLY A 268 -12.65 -5.96 -27.05
CA GLY A 268 -12.01 -6.28 -28.32
C GLY A 268 -10.55 -6.75 -28.19
N ALA A 269 -9.90 -6.48 -27.06
CA ALA A 269 -8.49 -6.79 -26.83
C ALA A 269 -8.23 -8.29 -26.59
N ASN A 270 -6.97 -8.67 -26.75
CA ASN A 270 -6.46 -9.97 -26.33
C ASN A 270 -5.86 -9.87 -24.92
N ILE A 271 -5.73 -11.01 -24.24
CA ILE A 271 -5.13 -11.14 -22.92
C ILE A 271 -3.89 -12.03 -23.01
N ILE A 272 -2.82 -11.63 -22.33
CA ILE A 272 -1.71 -12.51 -21.98
C ILE A 272 -1.79 -12.74 -20.47
N ALA A 273 -2.00 -13.98 -20.04
CA ALA A 273 -2.11 -14.31 -18.63
C ALA A 273 -0.76 -14.77 -18.07
N ILE A 274 -0.28 -14.13 -17.01
CA ILE A 274 0.98 -14.50 -16.35
C ILE A 274 0.70 -14.68 -14.85
N GLN A 275 0.70 -15.93 -14.40
CA GLN A 275 0.67 -16.28 -12.99
C GLN A 275 2.00 -15.89 -12.32
N ILE A 276 1.97 -15.03 -11.30
CA ILE A 276 3.17 -14.61 -10.54
C ILE A 276 3.08 -14.83 -9.02
N PHE A 277 1.96 -15.36 -8.53
CA PHE A 277 1.77 -15.68 -7.12
C PHE A 277 2.24 -17.10 -6.79
N SER A 278 2.45 -17.34 -5.50
CA SER A 278 2.84 -18.62 -4.92
C SER A 278 1.96 -18.91 -3.73
N ARG A 279 1.55 -20.18 -3.56
CA ARG A 279 0.71 -20.57 -2.45
C ARG A 279 1.55 -20.75 -1.20
N VAL A 280 1.07 -20.21 -0.09
CA VAL A 280 1.68 -20.29 1.23
C VAL A 280 0.71 -21.02 2.14
N ASN A 281 1.14 -22.20 2.60
CA ASN A 281 0.35 -23.08 3.45
C ASN A 281 0.69 -22.92 4.95
N ASP A 282 1.32 -21.80 5.32
CA ASP A 282 1.76 -21.49 6.68
C ASP A 282 1.03 -20.26 7.25
N PRO A 283 0.28 -20.41 8.36
CA PRO A 283 -0.49 -19.31 8.93
C PRO A 283 0.39 -18.22 9.57
N GLU A 284 1.63 -18.51 9.98
CA GLU A 284 2.54 -17.48 10.50
C GLU A 284 2.93 -16.49 9.39
N THR A 285 3.25 -17.01 8.20
CA THR A 285 3.57 -16.21 7.01
C THR A 285 2.34 -15.51 6.43
N CYS A 286 1.16 -16.14 6.50
CA CYS A 286 -0.12 -15.58 6.04
C CYS A 286 -0.84 -14.65 7.04
N GLY A 287 -0.18 -14.24 8.14
CA GLY A 287 -0.75 -13.26 9.07
C GLY A 287 -1.88 -13.77 9.98
N GLY A 288 -2.03 -15.09 10.13
CA GLY A 288 -2.93 -15.73 11.09
C GLY A 288 -3.73 -16.91 10.53
N THR A 289 -4.00 -16.93 9.22
CA THR A 289 -4.83 -17.95 8.54
C THR A 289 -4.12 -18.44 7.29
N ALA A 290 -4.00 -19.76 7.14
CA ALA A 290 -3.60 -20.39 5.88
C ALA A 290 -4.82 -21.05 5.20
N SER A 291 -4.84 -21.21 3.88
CA SER A 291 -3.79 -20.83 2.92
C SER A 291 -3.89 -19.35 2.48
N CYS A 292 -2.80 -18.77 1.97
CA CYS A 292 -2.80 -17.47 1.28
C CYS A 292 -1.92 -17.49 0.04
N LEU A 293 -2.06 -16.50 -0.85
CA LEU A 293 -1.19 -16.30 -2.01
C LEU A 293 -0.28 -15.08 -1.80
N LEU A 294 1.01 -15.24 -2.09
CA LEU A 294 1.98 -14.14 -2.11
C LEU A 294 2.74 -14.11 -3.44
N ALA A 295 2.87 -12.93 -4.02
CA ALA A 295 3.83 -12.68 -5.09
C ALA A 295 5.18 -12.26 -4.48
N PHE A 296 6.29 -12.62 -5.13
CA PHE A 296 7.65 -12.30 -4.68
C PHE A 296 8.35 -11.43 -5.73
N ASP A 297 9.27 -10.55 -5.32
CA ASP A 297 10.02 -9.70 -6.24
C ASP A 297 10.69 -10.51 -7.37
N SER A 298 11.13 -11.74 -7.07
CA SER A 298 11.67 -12.67 -8.06
C SER A 298 10.65 -13.08 -9.12
N THR A 299 9.40 -13.38 -8.76
CA THR A 299 8.35 -13.78 -9.70
C THR A 299 7.82 -12.57 -10.49
N LEU A 300 7.69 -11.40 -9.85
CA LEU A 300 7.43 -10.11 -10.54
C LEU A 300 8.49 -9.85 -11.62
N ARG A 301 9.77 -9.94 -11.26
CA ARG A 301 10.90 -9.70 -12.19
C ARG A 301 10.90 -10.67 -13.36
N LEU A 302 10.69 -11.96 -13.10
CA LEU A 302 10.62 -12.99 -14.15
C LEU A 302 9.41 -12.79 -15.07
N GLY A 303 8.27 -12.37 -14.53
CA GLY A 303 7.09 -12.01 -15.33
C GLY A 303 7.34 -10.80 -16.23
N LEU A 304 7.92 -9.71 -15.73
CA LEU A 304 8.26 -8.53 -16.56
C LEU A 304 9.32 -8.86 -17.62
N ASP A 305 10.33 -9.66 -17.28
CA ASP A 305 11.32 -10.16 -18.26
C ASP A 305 10.64 -11.02 -19.33
N HIS A 306 9.67 -11.85 -18.97
CA HIS A 306 8.88 -12.60 -19.93
C HIS A 306 8.10 -11.67 -20.85
N VAL A 307 7.37 -10.68 -20.32
CA VAL A 307 6.65 -9.66 -21.13
C VAL A 307 7.58 -8.99 -22.14
N ALA A 308 8.80 -8.63 -21.76
CA ALA A 308 9.78 -8.03 -22.67
C ALA A 308 10.17 -8.95 -23.85
N THR A 309 9.99 -10.27 -23.73
CA THR A 309 10.13 -11.22 -24.88
C THR A 309 8.88 -11.33 -25.75
N LEU A 310 7.74 -10.82 -25.28
CA LEU A 310 6.43 -10.89 -25.95
C LEU A 310 6.13 -9.67 -26.82
N THR A 311 6.72 -8.50 -26.54
CA THR A 311 6.47 -7.25 -27.27
C THR A 311 6.80 -7.30 -28.76
N GLY A 312 7.75 -8.17 -29.17
CA GLY A 312 8.06 -8.43 -30.58
C GLY A 312 7.07 -9.37 -31.29
N ARG A 313 6.16 -10.03 -30.55
CA ARG A 313 5.16 -10.98 -31.07
C ARG A 313 3.73 -10.46 -30.96
N HIS A 314 3.45 -9.65 -29.94
CA HIS A 314 2.12 -9.17 -29.58
C HIS A 314 2.12 -7.64 -29.47
N LYS A 315 1.04 -7.00 -29.93
CA LYS A 315 0.83 -5.55 -29.74
C LYS A 315 0.35 -5.29 -28.31
N ILE A 316 1.28 -5.24 -27.37
CA ILE A 316 0.96 -5.02 -25.96
C ILE A 316 0.74 -3.53 -25.71
N ALA A 317 -0.40 -3.16 -25.12
CA ALA A 317 -0.71 -1.78 -24.74
C ALA A 317 -0.29 -1.48 -23.29
N ALA A 318 -0.58 -2.42 -22.38
CA ALA A 318 -0.28 -2.31 -20.96
C ALA A 318 -0.03 -3.67 -20.30
N VAL A 319 0.71 -3.64 -19.20
CA VAL A 319 0.78 -4.69 -18.18
C VAL A 319 -0.04 -4.23 -16.98
N ASN A 320 -0.98 -5.03 -16.52
CA ASN A 320 -1.72 -4.80 -15.28
C ASN A 320 -1.09 -5.59 -14.12
N LEU A 321 -0.76 -4.88 -13.04
CA LEU A 321 -0.28 -5.41 -11.76
C LEU A 321 -1.25 -4.98 -10.65
N SER A 322 -2.28 -5.79 -10.39
CA SER A 322 -3.27 -5.53 -9.35
C SER A 322 -2.79 -6.03 -7.97
N LEU A 323 -1.55 -5.67 -7.62
CA LEU A 323 -0.85 -6.10 -6.42
C LEU A 323 -0.04 -4.95 -5.83
N GLY A 324 0.32 -5.07 -4.56
CA GLY A 324 1.28 -4.18 -3.92
C GLY A 324 1.66 -4.65 -2.52
N GLY A 325 2.77 -4.11 -2.00
CA GLY A 325 3.21 -4.30 -0.63
C GLY A 325 4.34 -3.34 -0.28
N GLY A 326 4.43 -2.92 0.98
CA GLY A 326 5.40 -1.90 1.41
C GLY A 326 4.97 -0.48 0.99
N LEU A 327 4.75 0.40 1.95
CA LEU A 327 4.20 1.74 1.72
C LEU A 327 5.32 2.79 1.57
N SER A 328 5.18 3.67 0.57
CA SER A 328 6.07 4.82 0.35
C SER A 328 5.27 6.09 0.07
N ASP A 329 5.58 7.15 0.81
CA ASP A 329 5.04 8.52 0.66
C ASP A 329 5.77 9.33 -0.42
N VAL A 330 6.92 8.84 -0.88
CA VAL A 330 7.74 9.41 -1.95
C VAL A 330 8.02 8.41 -3.07
N ALA A 331 8.46 8.90 -4.24
CA ALA A 331 8.88 8.04 -5.33
C ALA A 331 10.04 7.13 -4.89
N CYS A 332 9.86 5.82 -5.03
CA CYS A 332 10.75 4.81 -4.45
C CYS A 332 11.88 4.36 -5.40
N ASP A 333 12.13 5.08 -6.49
CA ASP A 333 13.14 4.79 -7.53
C ASP A 333 14.54 4.43 -7.02
N THR A 334 14.92 4.92 -5.84
CA THR A 334 16.24 4.71 -5.23
C THR A 334 16.24 3.67 -4.09
N ALA A 335 15.10 3.03 -3.83
CA ALA A 335 14.99 1.92 -2.90
C ALA A 335 15.70 0.66 -3.44
N GLU A 336 16.20 -0.18 -2.54
CA GLU A 336 16.95 -1.41 -2.89
C GLU A 336 16.09 -2.39 -3.72
N GLU A 337 14.81 -2.51 -3.36
CA GLU A 337 13.77 -3.27 -4.11
C GLU A 337 13.46 -2.68 -5.50
N ALA A 338 13.51 -1.35 -5.65
CA ALA A 338 13.24 -0.68 -6.93
C ALA A 338 14.43 -0.76 -7.91
N ALA A 339 15.67 -0.82 -7.41
CA ALA A 339 16.90 -0.82 -8.23
C ALA A 339 16.92 -1.90 -9.32
N ASP A 340 16.18 -2.99 -9.10
CA ASP A 340 16.14 -4.19 -9.93
C ASP A 340 14.82 -4.37 -10.71
N LEU A 341 13.75 -3.67 -10.30
CA LEU A 341 12.42 -3.72 -10.92
C LEU A 341 12.15 -2.51 -11.82
N LYS A 342 12.53 -1.29 -11.38
CA LYS A 342 12.37 -0.06 -12.16
C LYS A 342 13.01 -0.15 -13.55
N PRO A 343 14.24 -0.67 -13.76
CA PRO A 343 14.81 -0.79 -15.10
C PRO A 343 13.99 -1.66 -16.06
N LYS A 344 13.18 -2.61 -15.55
CA LYS A 344 12.29 -3.44 -16.36
C LYS A 344 11.03 -2.67 -16.77
N ILE A 345 10.45 -1.93 -15.83
CA ILE A 345 9.32 -1.01 -16.08
C ILE A 345 9.73 0.06 -17.10
N ASP A 346 10.90 0.69 -16.91
CA ASP A 346 11.48 1.67 -17.84
C ASP A 346 11.70 1.08 -19.24
N ALA A 347 12.20 -0.16 -19.33
CA ALA A 347 12.41 -0.85 -20.60
C ALA A 347 11.11 -1.20 -21.33
N LEU A 348 10.05 -1.58 -20.61
CA LEU A 348 8.72 -1.80 -21.18
C LEU A 348 8.09 -0.48 -21.66
N LEU A 349 8.21 0.58 -20.86
CA LEU A 349 7.73 1.92 -21.23
C LEU A 349 8.42 2.43 -22.50
N ALA A 350 9.74 2.22 -22.62
CA ALA A 350 10.52 2.54 -23.82
C ALA A 350 10.14 1.68 -25.05
N GLN A 351 9.54 0.50 -24.85
CA GLN A 351 8.95 -0.34 -25.91
C GLN A 351 7.48 0.04 -26.21
N GLY A 352 6.93 1.07 -25.56
CA GLY A 352 5.56 1.52 -25.76
C GLY A 352 4.51 0.76 -24.94
N VAL A 353 4.92 0.05 -23.89
CA VAL A 353 4.07 -0.71 -22.98
C VAL A 353 4.04 -0.04 -21.60
N ALA A 354 2.87 0.45 -21.18
CA ALA A 354 2.72 0.97 -19.82
C ALA A 354 2.70 -0.16 -18.78
N THR A 355 3.26 0.06 -17.60
CA THR A 355 3.04 -0.83 -16.43
C THR A 355 2.07 -0.15 -15.49
N VAL A 356 0.83 -0.64 -15.43
CA VAL A 356 -0.27 -0.10 -14.64
C VAL A 356 -0.36 -0.85 -13.32
N VAL A 357 -0.36 -0.14 -12.19
CA VAL A 357 -0.22 -0.72 -10.86
C VAL A 357 -1.29 -0.19 -9.90
N ALA A 358 -1.84 -1.06 -9.06
CA ALA A 358 -2.72 -0.68 -7.97
C ALA A 358 -1.98 0.13 -6.89
N ALA A 359 -2.56 1.24 -6.42
CA ALA A 359 -1.92 2.10 -5.42
C ALA A 359 -1.82 1.49 -4.01
N GLY A 360 -2.62 0.45 -3.70
CA GLY A 360 -2.73 -0.17 -2.38
C GLY A 360 -4.00 0.22 -1.62
N ASN A 361 -4.32 -0.54 -0.57
CA ASN A 361 -5.63 -0.54 0.10
C ASN A 361 -5.51 -0.21 1.61
N GLU A 362 -4.52 0.59 2.00
CA GLU A 362 -4.16 0.88 3.38
C GLU A 362 -4.61 2.27 3.86
N ALA A 363 -5.42 2.98 3.08
CA ALA A 363 -5.83 4.38 3.29
C ALA A 363 -4.64 5.35 3.48
N PHE A 364 -3.52 5.07 2.80
CA PHE A 364 -2.24 5.75 3.01
C PHE A 364 -1.98 6.89 2.02
N ASP A 365 -1.37 7.98 2.51
CA ASP A 365 -0.92 9.12 1.69
C ASP A 365 0.41 8.80 0.98
N GLY A 366 0.31 7.98 -0.06
CA GLY A 366 1.39 7.55 -0.93
C GLY A 366 0.94 6.41 -1.83
N SER A 367 1.83 5.46 -2.09
CA SER A 367 1.53 4.22 -2.81
C SER A 367 2.28 3.04 -2.22
N ALA A 368 1.72 1.84 -2.38
CA ALA A 368 2.45 0.60 -2.22
C ALA A 368 3.53 0.44 -3.32
N PHE A 369 4.58 -0.33 -3.07
CA PHE A 369 5.48 -0.84 -4.11
C PHE A 369 4.77 -1.96 -4.89
N PRO A 370 4.87 -2.03 -6.24
CA PRO A 370 5.74 -1.22 -7.11
C PRO A 370 5.12 0.09 -7.62
N GLY A 371 3.90 0.47 -7.21
CA GLY A 371 3.25 1.72 -7.64
C GLY A 371 3.96 3.01 -7.20
N CYS A 372 4.85 2.94 -6.21
CA CYS A 372 5.72 4.06 -5.86
C CYS A 372 6.86 4.33 -6.87
N ILE A 373 7.07 3.48 -7.88
CA ILE A 373 8.09 3.67 -8.92
C ILE A 373 7.61 4.73 -9.92
N SER A 374 8.43 5.76 -10.19
CA SER A 374 8.05 6.95 -10.98
C SER A 374 7.65 6.71 -12.45
N SER A 375 7.88 5.50 -12.96
CA SER A 375 7.56 5.07 -14.32
C SER A 375 6.46 4.01 -14.39
N ALA A 376 5.94 3.58 -13.23
CA ALA A 376 4.65 2.91 -13.16
C ALA A 376 3.53 3.92 -13.40
N VAL A 377 2.37 3.43 -13.83
CA VAL A 377 1.12 4.18 -13.90
C VAL A 377 0.26 3.76 -12.72
N THR A 378 0.16 4.63 -11.71
CA THR A 378 -0.34 4.23 -10.39
C THR A 378 -1.78 4.68 -10.17
N VAL A 379 -2.63 3.71 -9.78
CA VAL A 379 -4.10 3.84 -9.84
C VAL A 379 -4.76 3.62 -8.48
N GLY A 380 -5.39 4.68 -7.97
CA GLY A 380 -6.29 4.62 -6.81
C GLY A 380 -7.72 4.26 -7.18
N ALA A 381 -8.55 3.95 -6.17
CA ALA A 381 -9.95 3.56 -6.33
C ALA A 381 -10.94 4.67 -5.95
N THR A 382 -11.98 4.85 -6.77
CA THR A 382 -13.19 5.62 -6.43
C THR A 382 -14.45 4.74 -6.46
N ASP A 383 -15.52 5.24 -5.87
CA ASP A 383 -16.89 4.77 -6.14
C ASP A 383 -17.45 5.37 -7.46
N ASP A 384 -18.66 4.96 -7.84
CA ASP A 384 -19.39 5.50 -9.00
C ASP A 384 -19.83 6.97 -8.82
N GLY A 385 -19.76 7.49 -7.60
CA GLY A 385 -20.04 8.90 -7.24
C GLY A 385 -18.81 9.80 -7.30
N ASP A 386 -17.69 9.32 -7.85
CA ASP A 386 -16.38 10.00 -7.86
C ASP A 386 -15.82 10.30 -6.44
N ALA A 387 -16.26 9.58 -5.41
CA ALA A 387 -15.65 9.66 -4.08
C ALA A 387 -14.49 8.67 -3.94
N ILE A 388 -13.41 9.09 -3.29
CA ILE A 388 -12.23 8.24 -3.05
C ILE A 388 -12.66 7.10 -2.12
N ALA A 389 -12.37 5.86 -2.51
CA ALA A 389 -12.70 4.70 -1.69
C ALA A 389 -11.96 4.79 -0.35
N PRO A 390 -12.60 4.49 0.80
CA PRO A 390 -12.02 4.74 2.12
C PRO A 390 -10.70 3.97 2.35
N PHE A 391 -10.57 2.79 1.75
CA PHE A 391 -9.33 2.00 1.76
C PHE A 391 -8.26 2.49 0.76
N SER A 392 -8.60 3.30 -0.25
CA SER A 392 -7.64 3.65 -1.30
C SER A 392 -6.50 4.47 -0.73
N ASN A 393 -5.28 4.01 -1.01
CA ASN A 393 -4.11 4.88 -0.99
C ASN A 393 -4.32 6.03 -1.97
N ARG A 394 -3.71 7.17 -1.67
CA ARG A 394 -3.95 8.46 -2.33
C ARG A 394 -2.72 9.36 -2.22
N GLY A 395 -2.67 10.47 -2.93
CA GLY A 395 -1.63 11.48 -2.80
C GLY A 395 -0.79 11.68 -4.07
N PRO A 396 0.33 12.44 -3.99
CA PRO A 396 1.07 12.91 -5.16
C PRO A 396 1.75 11.83 -6.02
N LEU A 397 1.75 10.56 -5.59
CA LEU A 397 2.29 9.42 -6.33
C LEU A 397 1.28 8.75 -7.26
N LEU A 398 -0.03 9.09 -7.16
CA LEU A 398 -1.05 8.53 -8.05
C LEU A 398 -1.14 9.32 -9.35
N ASP A 399 -1.11 8.61 -10.47
CA ASP A 399 -1.44 9.17 -11.78
C ASP A 399 -2.93 9.33 -11.97
N PHE A 400 -3.70 8.33 -11.51
CA PHE A 400 -5.11 8.19 -11.82
C PHE A 400 -5.95 7.70 -10.63
N PHE A 401 -7.22 8.07 -10.66
CA PHE A 401 -8.28 7.29 -10.06
C PHE A 401 -9.05 6.50 -11.15
N ALA A 402 -9.61 5.36 -10.77
CA ALA A 402 -10.62 4.66 -11.56
C ALA A 402 -11.61 3.95 -10.61
N PRO A 403 -12.79 3.52 -11.09
CA PRO A 403 -13.74 2.80 -10.26
C PRO A 403 -13.14 1.51 -9.67
N GLY A 404 -13.28 1.34 -8.37
CA GLY A 404 -12.70 0.20 -7.64
C GLY A 404 -13.52 -0.21 -6.42
N VAL A 405 -14.81 0.13 -6.39
CA VAL A 405 -15.76 -0.26 -5.33
C VAL A 405 -16.90 -1.03 -5.99
N GLU A 406 -17.18 -2.24 -5.48
CA GLU A 406 -18.27 -3.14 -5.94
C GLU A 406 -18.29 -3.40 -7.46
N ILE A 407 -17.11 -3.71 -8.01
CA ILE A 407 -16.94 -4.00 -9.45
C ILE A 407 -17.24 -5.49 -9.70
N ASP A 408 -18.31 -5.79 -10.42
CA ASP A 408 -18.65 -7.16 -10.84
C ASP A 408 -17.77 -7.65 -11.99
N SER A 409 -17.08 -8.76 -11.82
CA SER A 409 -16.30 -9.36 -12.92
C SER A 409 -16.25 -10.88 -12.80
N SER A 410 -15.66 -11.52 -13.82
CA SER A 410 -15.48 -12.97 -13.90
C SER A 410 -14.65 -13.51 -12.75
N VAL A 411 -15.04 -14.65 -12.21
CA VAL A 411 -14.21 -15.50 -11.35
C VAL A 411 -14.25 -16.92 -11.93
N PRO A 412 -13.32 -17.81 -11.55
CA PRO A 412 -13.28 -19.19 -12.05
C PRO A 412 -14.61 -19.94 -11.84
N ASP A 413 -14.76 -21.08 -12.54
CA ASP A 413 -16.01 -21.86 -12.62
C ASP A 413 -17.17 -21.10 -13.31
N ASP A 414 -16.91 -20.38 -14.41
CA ASP A 414 -17.91 -19.65 -15.24
C ASP A 414 -18.75 -18.59 -14.48
N ALA A 415 -18.25 -18.09 -13.35
CA ALA A 415 -19.02 -17.30 -12.39
C ALA A 415 -18.67 -15.79 -12.40
N TYR A 416 -19.50 -14.97 -11.75
CA TYR A 416 -19.26 -13.54 -11.59
C TYR A 416 -19.46 -13.11 -10.14
N THR A 417 -18.66 -12.16 -9.65
CA THR A 417 -18.80 -11.58 -8.30
C THR A 417 -18.28 -10.15 -8.23
N GLY A 418 -18.76 -9.38 -7.25
CA GLY A 418 -18.38 -8.00 -6.99
C GLY A 418 -17.20 -7.90 -6.02
N TYR A 419 -16.09 -7.26 -6.45
CA TYR A 419 -14.94 -6.97 -5.58
C TYR A 419 -14.60 -5.48 -5.50
N SER A 420 -13.97 -5.10 -4.38
CA SER A 420 -13.54 -3.73 -4.07
C SER A 420 -12.05 -3.71 -3.77
N GLY A 421 -11.34 -2.78 -4.40
CA GLY A 421 -9.90 -2.59 -4.24
C GLY A 421 -9.31 -1.70 -5.34
N THR A 422 -8.14 -1.10 -5.07
CA THR A 422 -7.29 -0.50 -6.11
C THR A 422 -6.89 -1.52 -7.19
N SER A 423 -6.88 -2.81 -6.83
CA SER A 423 -6.80 -3.95 -7.74
C SER A 423 -7.87 -3.99 -8.82
N MET A 424 -9.08 -3.49 -8.57
CA MET A 424 -10.17 -3.38 -9.55
C MET A 424 -10.10 -2.07 -10.33
N ALA A 425 -9.47 -1.03 -9.78
CA ALA A 425 -9.25 0.24 -10.45
C ALA A 425 -8.15 0.16 -11.54
N ALA A 426 -7.00 -0.46 -11.24
CA ALA A 426 -5.89 -0.64 -12.17
C ALA A 426 -6.28 -1.23 -13.56
N PRO A 427 -7.06 -2.33 -13.67
CA PRO A 427 -7.42 -2.90 -14.97
C PRO A 427 -8.32 -2.00 -15.81
N HIS A 428 -9.06 -1.06 -15.22
CA HIS A 428 -9.79 -0.05 -15.99
C HIS A 428 -8.83 0.86 -16.78
N VAL A 429 -7.71 1.26 -16.19
CA VAL A 429 -6.67 2.08 -16.84
C VAL A 429 -5.91 1.25 -17.89
N ALA A 430 -5.59 0.00 -17.60
CA ALA A 430 -4.97 -0.91 -18.58
C ALA A 430 -5.85 -1.12 -19.83
N GLY A 431 -7.17 -1.29 -19.63
CA GLY A 431 -8.14 -1.35 -20.72
C GLY A 431 -8.27 -0.01 -21.48
N ALA A 432 -8.29 1.12 -20.78
CA ALA A 432 -8.34 2.45 -21.40
C ALA A 432 -7.14 2.70 -22.33
N LEU A 433 -5.94 2.27 -21.95
CA LEU A 433 -4.74 2.34 -22.79
C LEU A 433 -4.85 1.44 -24.03
N ALA A 434 -5.51 0.27 -23.94
CA ALA A 434 -5.78 -0.57 -25.10
C ALA A 434 -6.79 0.08 -26.08
N LEU A 435 -7.86 0.71 -25.58
CA LEU A 435 -8.78 1.51 -26.41
C LEU A 435 -8.05 2.66 -27.12
N LEU A 436 -7.20 3.39 -26.40
CA LEU A 436 -6.41 4.49 -26.94
C LEU A 436 -5.37 4.01 -27.96
N LYS A 437 -4.73 2.85 -27.74
CA LYS A 437 -3.80 2.25 -28.72
C LYS A 437 -4.50 1.70 -29.97
N GLU A 438 -5.77 1.30 -29.91
CA GLU A 438 -6.55 1.04 -31.13
C GLU A 438 -6.77 2.34 -31.91
N LYS A 439 -7.17 3.42 -31.22
CA LYS A 439 -7.52 4.71 -31.86
C LYS A 439 -6.32 5.47 -32.39
N PHE A 440 -5.20 5.41 -31.68
CA PHE A 440 -3.97 6.16 -31.91
C PHE A 440 -2.75 5.20 -31.95
N PRO A 441 -2.68 4.30 -32.96
CA PRO A 441 -1.72 3.20 -32.97
C PRO A 441 -0.25 3.63 -32.99
N ASP A 442 0.03 4.78 -33.63
CA ASP A 442 1.38 5.32 -33.80
C ASP A 442 1.80 6.27 -32.65
N ALA A 443 0.88 6.63 -31.75
CA ALA A 443 1.17 7.53 -30.64
C ALA A 443 2.06 6.84 -29.57
N PRO A 444 3.11 7.49 -29.05
CA PRO A 444 3.86 7.01 -27.89
C PRO A 444 2.93 6.75 -26.70
N VAL A 445 3.19 5.69 -25.92
CA VAL A 445 2.31 5.36 -24.79
C VAL A 445 2.29 6.46 -23.71
N THR A 446 3.38 7.20 -23.56
CA THR A 446 3.47 8.39 -22.70
C THR A 446 2.50 9.49 -23.13
N GLU A 447 2.35 9.73 -24.44
CA GLU A 447 1.36 10.68 -24.96
C GLU A 447 -0.07 10.22 -24.65
N LEU A 448 -0.35 8.91 -24.66
CA LEU A 448 -1.65 8.36 -24.30
C LEU A 448 -1.95 8.45 -22.81
N ILE A 449 -0.94 8.28 -21.96
CA ILE A 449 -1.01 8.51 -20.50
C ILE A 449 -1.30 10.00 -20.24
N ASP A 450 -0.56 10.92 -20.87
CA ASP A 450 -0.81 12.35 -20.74
C ASP A 450 -2.19 12.74 -21.29
N LYS A 451 -2.68 12.06 -22.33
CA LYS A 451 -4.03 12.28 -22.87
C LYS A 451 -5.13 11.89 -21.87
N LEU A 452 -4.98 10.76 -21.17
CA LEU A 452 -5.87 10.37 -20.06
C LEU A 452 -5.78 11.37 -18.90
N ARG A 453 -4.58 11.83 -18.57
CA ARG A 453 -4.34 12.78 -17.47
C ARG A 453 -4.98 14.14 -17.74
N ALA A 454 -4.94 14.61 -18.99
CA ALA A 454 -5.52 15.87 -19.42
C ALA A 454 -7.05 15.82 -19.63
N SER A 455 -7.63 14.64 -19.91
CA SER A 455 -9.07 14.48 -20.15
C SER A 455 -9.87 13.99 -18.93
N GLY A 456 -9.21 13.38 -17.96
CA GLY A 456 -9.85 12.85 -16.76
C GLY A 456 -10.47 13.93 -15.86
N ARG A 457 -11.50 13.53 -15.10
CA ARG A 457 -12.19 14.40 -14.14
C ARG A 457 -11.33 14.56 -12.90
N GLY A 458 -10.87 15.78 -12.60
CA GLY A 458 -10.03 16.03 -11.43
C GLY A 458 -10.73 15.72 -10.12
N ILE A 459 -10.16 14.84 -9.29
CA ILE A 459 -10.61 14.58 -7.92
C ILE A 459 -9.67 15.34 -6.98
N VAL A 460 -10.21 16.32 -6.25
CA VAL A 460 -9.45 17.24 -5.38
C VAL A 460 -9.59 16.78 -3.93
N TYR A 461 -8.48 16.58 -3.24
CA TYR A 461 -8.43 16.12 -1.85
C TYR A 461 -7.15 16.66 -1.19
N GLY A 462 -7.28 17.27 0.00
CA GLY A 462 -6.21 18.07 0.58
C GLY A 462 -5.71 19.13 -0.41
N ASN A 463 -4.40 19.16 -0.65
CA ASN A 463 -3.75 20.01 -1.67
C ASN A 463 -3.45 19.27 -2.99
N VAL A 464 -3.99 18.05 -3.19
CA VAL A 464 -3.72 17.20 -4.35
C VAL A 464 -4.92 17.20 -5.29
N THR A 465 -4.67 17.06 -6.59
CA THR A 465 -5.70 16.76 -7.58
C THR A 465 -5.22 15.60 -8.45
N THR A 466 -5.93 14.48 -8.41
CA THR A 466 -5.65 13.28 -9.22
C THR A 466 -6.83 13.06 -10.17
N PRO A 467 -6.62 12.94 -11.49
CA PRO A 467 -7.72 12.74 -12.43
C PRO A 467 -8.29 11.33 -12.33
N ARG A 468 -9.61 11.20 -12.16
CA ARG A 468 -10.34 9.97 -12.46
C ARG A 468 -10.48 9.85 -13.98
N ILE A 469 -10.09 8.71 -14.56
CA ILE A 469 -10.04 8.56 -16.02
C ILE A 469 -11.37 8.82 -16.73
N ASP A 470 -11.31 9.53 -17.86
CA ASP A 470 -12.42 9.69 -18.80
C ASP A 470 -11.93 9.27 -20.19
N VAL A 471 -12.32 8.06 -20.57
CA VAL A 471 -11.91 7.35 -21.79
C VAL A 471 -12.54 8.01 -23.02
N ASN A 472 -13.79 8.43 -22.95
CA ASN A 472 -14.43 9.09 -24.08
C ASN A 472 -13.84 10.48 -24.32
N ALA A 473 -13.59 11.26 -23.27
CA ALA A 473 -12.88 12.52 -23.39
C ALA A 473 -11.45 12.31 -23.92
N ALA A 474 -10.76 11.25 -23.49
CA ALA A 474 -9.44 10.89 -24.02
C ALA A 474 -9.49 10.53 -25.52
N LEU A 475 -10.49 9.77 -25.97
CA LEU A 475 -10.63 9.36 -27.37
C LEU A 475 -11.10 10.51 -28.29
N THR A 476 -11.95 11.40 -27.80
CA THR A 476 -12.54 12.50 -28.59
C THR A 476 -11.76 13.80 -28.51
N GLY A 477 -10.94 14.00 -27.48
CA GLY A 477 -10.32 15.30 -27.18
C GLY A 477 -11.28 16.31 -26.55
N ALA A 478 -12.37 15.85 -25.93
CA ALA A 478 -13.25 16.73 -25.16
C ALA A 478 -12.52 17.30 -23.93
N SER A 479 -12.95 18.48 -23.49
CA SER A 479 -12.47 19.08 -22.24
C SER A 479 -12.91 18.23 -21.03
N PRO A 480 -12.08 18.12 -19.97
CA PRO A 480 -12.42 17.34 -18.79
C PRO A 480 -13.67 17.89 -18.10
N SER A 481 -14.43 16.99 -17.48
CA SER A 481 -15.56 17.37 -16.62
C SER A 481 -15.09 18.21 -15.43
N PRO A 482 -15.93 19.11 -14.88
CA PRO A 482 -15.57 19.92 -13.71
C PRO A 482 -15.08 19.06 -12.54
N PRO A 483 -14.00 19.47 -11.84
CA PRO A 483 -13.45 18.73 -10.73
C PRO A 483 -14.46 18.46 -9.60
N VAL A 484 -14.24 17.37 -8.85
CA VAL A 484 -14.98 17.03 -7.64
C VAL A 484 -14.07 17.23 -6.43
N THR A 485 -14.43 18.14 -5.54
CA THR A 485 -13.77 18.30 -4.25
C THR A 485 -14.31 17.29 -3.26
N GLN A 486 -13.45 16.40 -2.77
CA GLN A 486 -13.73 15.55 -1.63
C GLN A 486 -13.78 16.42 -0.37
N ALA A 487 -14.68 16.09 0.56
CA ALA A 487 -14.53 16.62 1.91
C ALA A 487 -13.19 16.14 2.49
N PRO A 488 -12.49 16.95 3.31
CA PRO A 488 -11.35 16.46 4.08
C PRO A 488 -11.78 15.23 4.87
N ASP A 489 -10.91 14.22 4.92
CA ASP A 489 -11.08 13.16 5.91
C ASP A 489 -11.10 13.83 7.29
N PRO A 490 -12.09 13.57 8.17
CA PRO A 490 -12.12 14.19 9.49
C PRO A 490 -10.84 13.98 10.33
N GLY A 491 -9.94 13.07 9.94
CA GLY A 491 -8.60 12.95 10.51
C GLY A 491 -7.62 14.12 10.23
N GLU A 492 -7.85 14.95 9.20
CA GLU A 492 -6.93 16.01 8.76
C GLU A 492 -7.27 17.42 9.30
N SER A 493 -7.19 17.62 10.63
CA SER A 493 -6.90 18.97 11.17
C SER A 493 -6.45 18.95 12.64
N ASN A 494 -5.13 19.09 12.89
CA ASN A 494 -4.56 19.79 14.07
C ASN A 494 -3.02 19.86 14.03
N GLN A 495 -2.48 20.75 13.21
CA GLN A 495 -1.16 21.36 13.44
C GLN A 495 -1.37 22.88 13.44
N PRO A 496 -1.38 23.55 14.60
CA PRO A 496 -1.23 25.01 14.64
C PRO A 496 0.11 25.40 14.02
N ALA A 497 0.15 26.54 13.33
CA ALA A 497 1.41 27.12 12.87
C ALA A 497 2.32 27.41 14.09
N PRO A 498 3.66 27.35 13.95
CA PRO A 498 4.56 27.65 15.05
C PRO A 498 4.49 29.14 15.42
N ASP A 499 3.96 29.43 16.60
CA ASP A 499 4.05 30.75 17.22
C ASP A 499 5.51 31.09 17.56
N ASP A 500 5.88 32.33 17.24
CA ASP A 500 7.21 32.90 17.47
C ASP A 500 7.44 33.21 18.98
N PRO A 501 8.47 32.63 19.63
CA PRO A 501 8.74 32.88 21.04
C PRO A 501 9.44 34.24 21.23
N GLY A 502 8.64 35.28 21.45
CA GLY A 502 9.12 36.66 21.53
C GLY A 502 10.12 36.97 22.65
N THR A 503 10.90 38.03 22.44
CA THR A 503 11.66 38.72 23.48
C THR A 503 10.86 39.91 23.99
N GLY A 504 10.45 39.90 25.25
CA GLY A 504 9.96 41.10 25.93
C GLY A 504 11.11 41.88 26.56
N ASP A 505 10.95 43.20 26.67
CA ASP A 505 11.53 44.02 27.74
C ASP A 505 10.85 45.41 27.82
N ASP A 506 10.26 45.67 28.99
CA ASP A 506 9.94 46.95 29.65
C ASP A 506 9.04 48.06 28.99
N PRO A 507 8.43 48.96 29.80
CA PRO A 507 7.23 49.72 29.41
C PRO A 507 7.41 51.25 29.37
N GLY A 508 6.37 51.97 28.92
CA GLY A 508 6.24 53.41 29.18
C GLY A 508 5.21 54.12 28.31
N ASP A 509 4.19 54.66 28.99
CA ASP A 509 3.58 55.98 28.75
C ASP A 509 2.94 56.33 27.38
N ASP A 510 1.60 56.22 27.41
CA ASP A 510 0.68 57.39 27.42
C ASP A 510 0.06 58.00 26.14
N ILE A 511 -1.25 58.28 26.31
CA ILE A 511 -2.12 59.34 25.71
C ILE A 511 -2.79 59.06 24.34
N GLU A 512 -4.15 59.07 24.40
CA GLU A 512 -5.18 59.71 23.55
C GLU A 512 -4.88 60.05 22.06
N GLU A 513 -5.82 60.06 21.10
CA GLU A 513 -7.26 60.32 21.18
C GLU A 513 -8.01 59.74 19.94
N SER A 514 -9.34 59.75 19.96
CA SER A 514 -10.26 59.44 18.83
C SER A 514 -10.73 60.76 18.15
N PRO A 515 -11.64 60.82 17.15
CA PRO A 515 -12.25 59.80 16.27
C PRO A 515 -12.44 60.21 14.75
N THR A 516 -13.03 59.31 13.94
CA THR A 516 -14.02 59.40 12.80
C THR A 516 -14.49 60.75 12.16
N PRO A 517 -15.27 60.82 11.03
CA PRO A 517 -15.61 59.83 9.94
C PRO A 517 -15.68 60.41 8.47
N ASP A 518 -15.98 59.53 7.48
CA ASP A 518 -16.81 59.61 6.21
C ASP A 518 -17.27 60.95 5.53
N PRO A 519 -17.90 60.97 4.30
CA PRO A 519 -18.04 59.94 3.22
C PRO A 519 -17.96 60.44 1.73
N THR A 520 -17.89 59.49 0.79
CA THR A 520 -18.58 59.36 -0.54
C THR A 520 -18.80 60.56 -1.51
N SER A 521 -18.28 60.44 -2.76
CA SER A 521 -19.04 60.47 -4.05
C SER A 521 -18.18 60.31 -5.33
N ALA A 522 -18.81 59.90 -6.44
CA ALA A 522 -18.22 59.53 -7.75
C ALA A 522 -18.65 60.51 -8.88
N PRO A 523 -18.60 60.20 -10.21
CA PRO A 523 -17.49 59.78 -11.09
C PRO A 523 -17.37 60.61 -12.43
N ALA A 524 -16.54 60.12 -13.37
CA ALA A 524 -16.57 60.31 -14.86
C ALA A 524 -15.89 61.57 -15.48
N PRO A 525 -15.57 61.61 -16.81
CA PRO A 525 -15.46 60.55 -17.83
C PRO A 525 -14.12 60.55 -18.64
N GLU A 526 -14.01 59.62 -19.60
CA GLU A 526 -12.92 59.41 -20.60
C GLU A 526 -13.29 59.97 -22.00
N PRO A 527 -12.32 60.18 -22.92
CA PRO A 527 -12.56 59.83 -24.34
C PRO A 527 -11.35 59.28 -25.16
N GLU A 528 -11.60 58.23 -25.96
CA GLU A 528 -11.41 58.07 -27.44
C GLU A 528 -10.32 58.88 -28.21
N GLU A 529 -9.64 58.42 -29.30
CA GLU A 529 -9.46 57.10 -29.96
C GLU A 529 -8.39 57.19 -31.13
N THR A 530 -7.51 56.18 -31.34
CA THR A 530 -6.79 55.79 -32.63
C THR A 530 -5.90 56.78 -33.45
N PRO A 531 -5.12 56.34 -34.50
CA PRO A 531 -4.48 55.04 -34.84
C PRO A 531 -2.96 55.12 -35.20
N ALA A 532 -2.35 53.98 -35.58
CA ALA A 532 -0.89 53.75 -35.81
C ALA A 532 -0.30 54.19 -37.19
N PRO A 533 1.04 54.21 -37.32
CA PRO A 533 1.68 53.27 -38.28
C PRO A 533 3.05 52.67 -37.83
N ASP A 534 3.48 51.62 -38.52
CA ASP A 534 4.73 50.84 -38.38
C ASP A 534 5.23 50.46 -39.81
N PRO A 535 6.44 49.89 -40.10
CA PRO A 535 7.67 49.76 -39.29
C PRO A 535 8.99 50.11 -40.05
N THR A 536 10.11 50.29 -39.32
CA THR A 536 11.49 50.10 -39.85
C THR A 536 12.45 49.76 -38.70
N PRO A 537 13.45 48.85 -38.85
CA PRO A 537 14.12 48.26 -37.69
C PRO A 537 15.29 49.09 -37.16
N VAL A 538 15.36 49.22 -35.84
CA VAL A 538 16.44 49.89 -35.09
C VAL A 538 17.14 48.84 -34.19
N PRO A 539 18.48 48.81 -34.11
CA PRO A 539 19.20 47.78 -33.35
C PRO A 539 18.99 47.88 -31.83
N LEU A 540 18.93 46.72 -31.16
CA LEU A 540 18.71 46.60 -29.72
C LEU A 540 19.85 47.24 -28.89
N PRO A 541 19.53 47.92 -27.77
CA PRO A 541 20.50 48.19 -26.71
C PRO A 541 20.73 46.94 -25.84
N THR A 542 21.99 46.55 -25.66
CA THR A 542 22.37 45.47 -24.73
C THR A 542 22.27 45.97 -23.28
N VAL A 543 21.39 45.36 -22.47
CA VAL A 543 21.33 45.61 -21.03
C VAL A 543 22.25 44.63 -20.30
N THR A 544 23.33 45.13 -19.71
CA THR A 544 24.19 44.35 -18.82
C THR A 544 23.65 44.39 -17.39
N VAL A 545 23.16 43.25 -16.89
CA VAL A 545 22.72 43.12 -15.49
C VAL A 545 23.92 42.74 -14.60
N THR A 546 24.39 43.68 -13.79
CA THR A 546 25.44 43.42 -12.78
C THR A 546 24.78 42.96 -11.48
N VAL A 547 24.87 41.67 -11.16
CA VAL A 547 24.39 41.13 -9.88
C VAL A 547 25.48 41.25 -8.81
N THR A 548 25.30 42.18 -7.87
CA THR A 548 26.16 42.31 -6.69
C THR A 548 25.70 41.33 -5.62
N ILE A 549 26.41 40.21 -5.45
CA ILE A 549 26.13 39.25 -4.36
C ILE A 549 26.77 39.75 -3.06
N THR A 550 25.98 40.36 -2.20
CA THR A 550 26.38 40.66 -0.82
C THR A 550 26.20 39.39 0.03
N VAL A 551 27.30 38.70 0.36
CA VAL A 551 27.25 37.50 1.20
C VAL A 551 27.13 37.91 2.67
N THR A 552 25.90 37.94 3.17
CA THR A 552 25.63 37.92 4.62
C THR A 552 25.98 36.54 5.16
N PRO A 553 26.79 36.39 6.22
CA PRO A 553 27.11 35.08 6.77
C PRO A 553 25.87 34.45 7.42
N SER A 554 25.27 33.47 6.75
CA SER A 554 24.23 32.63 7.35
C SER A 554 24.78 31.85 8.55
N PRO A 555 23.94 31.54 9.56
CA PRO A 555 24.29 30.53 10.57
C PRO A 555 24.62 29.19 9.89
N PRO A 556 25.45 28.34 10.52
CA PRO A 556 25.91 27.10 9.89
C PRO A 556 24.73 26.22 9.49
N SER A 557 24.70 25.87 8.20
CA SER A 557 23.74 24.90 7.67
C SER A 557 23.87 23.57 8.41
N THR A 558 22.85 23.22 9.19
CA THR A 558 22.53 21.81 9.43
C THR A 558 22.10 21.25 8.08
N GLY A 559 22.87 20.27 7.58
CA GLY A 559 22.84 19.89 6.18
C GLY A 559 21.54 19.23 5.71
N ALA A 560 21.54 18.85 4.42
CA ALA A 560 20.52 17.99 3.82
C ALA A 560 20.17 16.80 4.73
N PRO A 561 18.90 16.34 4.75
CA PRO A 561 18.45 15.29 5.66
C PRO A 561 19.37 14.08 5.55
N GLN A 562 20.17 13.84 6.59
CA GLN A 562 21.06 12.69 6.59
C GLN A 562 20.19 11.43 6.51
N VAL A 563 20.40 10.65 5.45
CA VAL A 563 19.74 9.36 5.27
C VAL A 563 20.04 8.54 6.51
N CYS A 564 19.02 8.38 7.35
CA CYS A 564 19.17 7.66 8.60
C CYS A 564 19.45 6.19 8.27
N THR A 565 20.66 5.75 8.62
CA THR A 565 21.20 4.45 8.26
C THR A 565 21.55 3.66 9.51
N ARG A 566 21.50 2.33 9.39
CA ARG A 566 21.79 1.42 10.49
C ARG A 566 23.24 1.60 10.94
N GLY A 567 23.47 1.61 12.25
CA GLY A 567 24.81 1.69 12.82
C GLY A 567 25.70 0.50 12.47
N THR A 568 26.97 0.61 12.85
CA THR A 568 28.02 -0.41 12.63
C THR A 568 28.52 -1.05 13.93
N SER A 569 27.83 -0.82 15.06
CA SER A 569 28.14 -1.45 16.34
C SER A 569 28.11 -2.97 16.20
N ARG A 570 28.95 -3.67 16.97
CA ARG A 570 28.98 -5.14 17.06
C ARG A 570 28.64 -5.66 18.45
N THR A 571 28.30 -4.76 19.37
CA THR A 571 28.13 -5.06 20.78
C THR A 571 26.68 -4.82 21.19
N PRO A 572 25.88 -5.87 21.44
CA PRO A 572 24.51 -5.68 21.91
C PRO A 572 24.51 -5.04 23.30
N LEU A 573 23.62 -4.08 23.50
CA LEU A 573 23.39 -3.38 24.75
C LEU A 573 22.12 -3.90 25.41
N THR A 574 22.19 -4.14 26.71
CA THR A 574 21.00 -4.47 27.51
C THR A 574 20.06 -3.27 27.56
N ALA A 575 18.76 -3.49 27.81
CA ALA A 575 17.80 -2.40 28.00
C ALA A 575 18.27 -1.34 29.03
N ALA A 576 18.96 -1.77 30.09
CA ALA A 576 19.51 -0.87 31.12
C ALA A 576 20.74 -0.06 30.67
N LYS A 577 21.45 -0.49 29.60
CA LYS A 577 22.49 0.31 28.94
C LYS A 577 21.86 1.28 27.95
N TRP A 578 20.97 0.81 27.07
CA TRP A 578 20.18 1.69 26.19
C TRP A 578 19.42 2.79 26.96
N ALA A 579 18.90 2.49 28.15
CA ALA A 579 18.27 3.46 29.06
C ALA A 579 19.20 4.59 29.57
N LYS A 580 20.53 4.40 29.49
CA LYS A 580 21.55 5.40 29.82
C LYS A 580 21.97 6.18 28.57
N GLU A 581 22.14 5.50 27.43
CA GLU A 581 22.39 6.16 26.14
C GLU A 581 21.25 7.11 25.79
N MET A 582 20.00 6.69 25.98
CA MET A 582 18.80 7.49 25.70
C MET A 582 18.52 8.60 26.75
N ALA A 583 19.43 8.86 27.68
CA ALA A 583 19.24 9.85 28.75
C ALA A 583 20.21 11.04 28.62
N ALA A 584 19.64 12.24 28.57
CA ALA A 584 20.38 13.49 28.35
C ALA A 584 21.62 13.64 29.26
N GLY A 585 22.74 14.04 28.65
CA GLY A 585 23.98 14.40 29.34
C GLY A 585 24.90 13.25 29.78
N LYS A 586 24.62 11.98 29.43
CA LYS A 586 25.49 10.83 29.76
C LYS A 586 25.60 9.75 28.67
N ALA A 587 25.30 10.10 27.42
CA ALA A 587 25.29 9.19 26.28
C ALA A 587 26.65 9.07 25.59
N ALA A 588 26.94 7.89 25.03
CA ALA A 588 28.05 7.65 24.11
C ALA A 588 27.67 7.89 22.63
N TYR A 589 26.38 8.08 22.35
CA TYR A 589 25.82 8.47 21.06
C TYR A 589 25.22 9.88 21.19
N ASP A 590 25.26 10.68 20.13
CA ASP A 590 24.56 11.97 20.09
C ASP A 590 23.05 11.81 19.87
N ASP A 591 22.28 12.84 20.21
CA ASP A 591 20.82 12.83 20.12
C ASP A 591 20.31 12.64 18.68
N ALA A 592 21.08 13.06 17.67
CA ALA A 592 20.75 12.84 16.25
C ALA A 592 20.85 11.35 15.88
N THR A 593 21.91 10.67 16.31
CA THR A 593 22.12 9.22 16.12
C THR A 593 21.06 8.42 16.87
N LEU A 594 20.73 8.81 18.11
CA LEU A 594 19.69 8.14 18.90
C LEU A 594 18.30 8.32 18.27
N THR A 595 17.98 9.51 17.79
CA THR A 595 16.72 9.81 17.06
C THR A 595 16.66 9.04 15.75
N CYS A 596 17.77 8.94 15.02
CA CYS A 596 17.88 8.08 13.84
C CYS A 596 17.62 6.59 14.19
N TYR A 597 18.26 6.03 15.22
CA TYR A 597 18.00 4.65 15.60
C TYR A 597 16.53 4.42 15.98
N LEU A 598 15.89 5.38 16.66
CA LEU A 598 14.46 5.30 16.98
C LEU A 598 13.57 5.36 15.72
N SER A 599 13.93 6.14 14.70
CA SER A 599 13.20 6.14 13.42
C SER A 599 13.38 4.83 12.63
N LEU A 600 14.56 4.21 12.67
CA LEU A 600 14.77 2.86 12.11
C LEU A 600 13.92 1.81 12.83
N VAL A 601 13.87 1.86 14.16
CA VAL A 601 13.01 0.97 14.96
C VAL A 601 11.53 1.18 14.64
N ALA A 602 11.10 2.42 14.42
CA ALA A 602 9.72 2.74 14.01
C ALA A 602 9.36 2.19 12.63
N LYS A 603 10.28 2.20 11.67
CA LYS A 603 10.09 1.59 10.34
C LYS A 603 10.08 0.06 10.40
N ALA A 604 10.90 -0.55 11.26
CA ALA A 604 11.03 -2.00 11.33
C ALA A 604 9.94 -2.71 12.17
N SER A 605 9.29 -2.00 13.08
CA SER A 605 8.26 -2.54 13.98
C SER A 605 6.85 -2.05 13.61
N THR A 606 6.22 -2.73 12.65
CA THR A 606 4.87 -2.42 12.16
C THR A 606 3.78 -2.53 13.25
N VAL A 607 4.06 -3.25 14.33
CA VAL A 607 3.09 -3.65 15.35
C VAL A 607 3.33 -3.07 16.75
N PHE A 608 4.14 -2.02 16.91
CA PHE A 608 4.46 -1.45 18.23
C PHE A 608 4.11 0.06 18.37
N PRO A 609 2.86 0.41 18.78
CA PRO A 609 2.46 1.81 19.00
C PRO A 609 3.21 2.49 20.14
N GLU A 610 3.85 1.73 21.04
CA GLU A 610 4.73 2.28 22.06
C GLU A 610 6.12 2.72 21.52
N VAL A 611 6.47 2.46 20.25
CA VAL A 611 7.68 2.98 19.56
C VAL A 611 7.34 4.30 18.90
N LYS A 612 6.10 4.45 18.43
CA LYS A 612 5.51 5.78 18.19
C LYS A 612 5.53 6.61 19.50
N LYS A 613 5.30 5.99 20.67
CA LYS A 613 5.57 6.60 22.01
C LYS A 613 7.04 6.60 22.44
N ALA A 614 7.96 6.04 21.66
CA ALA A 614 9.41 6.10 21.88
C ALA A 614 10.09 7.04 20.86
N ALA A 615 9.33 7.86 20.13
CA ALA A 615 9.82 8.72 19.06
C ALA A 615 10.91 9.72 19.48
N THR A 616 11.09 9.96 20.78
CA THR A 616 12.20 10.75 21.34
C THR A 616 13.07 9.90 22.26
N PRO A 617 14.39 10.17 22.37
CA PRO A 617 15.27 9.50 23.32
C PRO A 617 14.73 9.51 24.75
N ALA A 618 14.16 10.64 25.21
CA ALA A 618 13.56 10.75 26.54
C ALA A 618 12.40 9.76 26.77
N ALA A 619 11.54 9.55 25.77
CA ALA A 619 10.42 8.63 25.88
C ALA A 619 10.86 7.16 25.72
N ALA A 620 11.81 6.88 24.82
CA ALA A 620 12.48 5.58 24.73
C ALA A 620 13.14 5.19 26.05
N ALA A 621 13.85 6.13 26.71
CA ALA A 621 14.45 5.90 28.02
C ALA A 621 13.41 5.55 29.10
N LYS A 622 12.20 6.11 29.05
CA LYS A 622 11.11 5.78 29.99
C LYS A 622 10.67 4.32 29.85
N ILE A 623 10.54 3.82 28.61
CA ILE A 623 10.20 2.42 28.32
C ILE A 623 11.35 1.49 28.73
N LEU A 624 12.59 1.83 28.36
CA LEU A 624 13.80 1.06 28.66
C LEU A 624 14.08 0.97 30.17
N LYS A 625 13.64 1.96 30.97
CA LYS A 625 13.74 1.99 32.44
C LYS A 625 12.65 1.19 33.16
N SER A 626 11.66 0.62 32.46
CA SER A 626 10.56 -0.11 33.12
C SER A 626 11.10 -1.27 33.98
N LYS A 627 10.54 -1.46 35.18
CA LYS A 627 10.89 -2.60 36.04
C LYS A 627 10.04 -3.81 35.66
N ALA A 628 10.68 -4.95 35.47
CA ALA A 628 10.05 -6.20 35.01
C ALA A 628 8.94 -6.75 35.95
N SER A 629 8.80 -6.18 37.15
CA SER A 629 7.78 -6.55 38.14
C SER A 629 6.49 -5.73 38.08
N ALA A 630 6.40 -4.65 37.30
CA ALA A 630 5.25 -3.74 37.32
C ALA A 630 4.02 -4.28 36.54
N LYS A 631 4.22 -4.68 35.28
CA LYS A 631 3.24 -5.40 34.44
C LYS A 631 4.00 -6.28 33.45
N LYS A 632 3.57 -7.53 33.21
CA LYS A 632 4.31 -8.48 32.34
C LYS A 632 4.50 -7.96 30.90
N LYS A 633 3.47 -7.33 30.33
CA LYS A 633 3.52 -6.70 29.00
C LYS A 633 4.58 -5.59 28.92
N ALA A 634 4.62 -4.68 29.89
CA ALA A 634 5.66 -3.65 30.01
C ALA A 634 7.09 -4.22 30.18
N GLY A 635 7.22 -5.43 30.73
CA GLY A 635 8.48 -6.18 30.77
C GLY A 635 8.90 -6.71 29.39
N LEU A 636 7.95 -7.15 28.57
CA LEU A 636 8.17 -7.56 27.19
C LEU A 636 8.48 -6.35 26.28
N ASP A 637 7.69 -5.28 26.39
CA ASP A 637 7.89 -4.01 25.65
C ASP A 637 9.31 -3.46 25.81
N ARG A 638 9.85 -3.53 27.03
CA ARG A 638 11.22 -3.11 27.36
C ARG A 638 12.30 -3.94 26.69
N GLU A 639 12.16 -5.27 26.72
CA GLU A 639 13.14 -6.15 26.06
C GLU A 639 13.02 -6.07 24.53
N LEU A 640 11.81 -5.83 24.01
CA LEU A 640 11.56 -5.68 22.59
C LEU A 640 12.16 -4.38 22.02
N LEU A 641 11.98 -3.25 22.70
CA LEU A 641 12.61 -1.98 22.29
C LEU A 641 14.15 -2.06 22.34
N ALA A 642 14.72 -2.70 23.37
CA ALA A 642 16.17 -2.91 23.44
C ALA A 642 16.68 -3.83 22.33
N ALA A 643 15.89 -4.82 21.92
CA ALA A 643 16.23 -5.75 20.86
C ALA A 643 16.23 -5.06 19.48
N TRP A 644 15.22 -4.24 19.21
CA TRP A 644 15.18 -3.41 18.02
C TRP A 644 16.27 -2.33 17.98
N LEU A 645 16.62 -1.70 19.11
CA LEU A 645 17.74 -0.76 19.16
C LEU A 645 19.10 -1.45 18.93
N ASN A 646 19.26 -2.71 19.35
CA ASN A 646 20.44 -3.51 18.99
C ASN A 646 20.49 -3.89 17.50
N TRP A 647 19.34 -3.95 16.83
CA TRP A 647 19.30 -4.05 15.38
C TRP A 647 19.65 -2.70 14.73
N ALA A 648 19.01 -1.60 15.14
CA ALA A 648 19.22 -0.27 14.59
C ALA A 648 20.67 0.24 14.74
N SER A 649 21.37 -0.11 15.83
CA SER A 649 22.78 0.21 16.04
C SER A 649 23.77 -0.67 15.25
N GLY A 650 23.27 -1.72 14.59
CA GLY A 650 24.06 -2.70 13.84
C GLY A 650 24.50 -3.94 14.62
N ALA A 651 24.33 -3.95 15.95
CA ALA A 651 24.86 -5.00 16.82
C ALA A 651 24.30 -6.41 16.52
N ARG A 652 23.11 -6.51 15.92
CA ARG A 652 22.60 -7.74 15.29
C ARG A 652 21.87 -7.41 13.98
N ASN A 653 22.01 -8.23 12.95
CA ASN A 653 21.16 -8.15 11.75
C ASN A 653 19.89 -9.01 11.94
N ILE A 654 18.87 -8.81 11.10
CA ILE A 654 17.55 -9.44 11.29
C ILE A 654 17.58 -10.97 11.04
N THR A 655 18.56 -11.45 10.27
CA THR A 655 18.78 -12.87 9.96
C THR A 655 19.67 -13.59 10.98
N ALA A 656 20.29 -12.88 11.93
CA ALA A 656 21.16 -13.47 12.94
C ALA A 656 20.42 -14.52 13.76
N LYS A 657 20.97 -15.74 13.86
CA LYS A 657 20.43 -16.78 14.74
C LYS A 657 20.60 -16.36 16.20
N VAL A 658 19.52 -16.45 16.98
CA VAL A 658 19.47 -16.07 18.40
C VAL A 658 19.31 -17.31 19.29
N THR A 659 18.49 -18.29 18.88
CA THR A 659 18.31 -19.58 19.57
C THR A 659 17.98 -20.71 18.61
N GLY A 660 18.82 -21.74 18.52
CA GLY A 660 18.55 -22.91 17.66
C GLY A 660 18.42 -22.49 16.19
N SER A 661 17.26 -22.77 15.58
CA SER A 661 16.89 -22.29 14.25
C SER A 661 16.35 -20.84 14.22
N ALA A 662 15.88 -20.30 15.35
CA ALA A 662 15.21 -19.00 15.39
C ALA A 662 16.18 -17.83 15.11
N THR A 663 15.77 -16.97 14.18
CA THR A 663 16.43 -15.72 13.81
C THR A 663 15.97 -14.55 14.68
N LEU A 664 16.71 -13.44 14.66
CA LEU A 664 16.29 -12.19 15.29
C LEU A 664 14.90 -11.76 14.81
N LYS A 665 14.62 -11.84 13.50
CA LYS A 665 13.28 -11.57 12.93
C LYS A 665 12.20 -12.38 13.66
N SER A 666 12.33 -13.71 13.67
CA SER A 666 11.32 -14.60 14.30
C SER A 666 11.13 -14.33 15.80
N ALA A 667 12.22 -14.06 16.54
CA ALA A 667 12.13 -13.78 17.97
C ALA A 667 11.47 -12.42 18.29
N LEU A 668 11.65 -11.43 17.42
CA LEU A 668 10.98 -10.12 17.49
C LEU A 668 9.49 -10.26 17.11
N THR A 669 9.18 -10.91 15.99
CA THR A 669 7.80 -11.12 15.51
C THR A 669 6.93 -11.88 16.54
N VAL A 670 7.42 -13.00 17.09
CA VAL A 670 6.71 -13.76 18.14
C VAL A 670 6.53 -12.93 19.42
N ALA A 671 7.50 -12.06 19.75
CA ALA A 671 7.38 -11.14 20.87
C ALA A 671 6.34 -10.04 20.61
N GLU A 672 6.26 -9.50 19.38
CA GLU A 672 5.28 -8.49 18.98
C GLU A 672 3.84 -9.02 18.95
N HIS A 673 3.66 -10.25 18.44
CA HIS A 673 2.39 -10.95 18.39
C HIS A 673 1.81 -11.18 19.80
N HIS A 674 2.54 -11.89 20.66
CA HIS A 674 2.17 -12.17 22.06
C HIS A 674 1.98 -10.91 22.93
N ARG A 675 2.47 -9.77 22.46
CA ARG A 675 2.32 -8.48 23.12
C ARG A 675 1.05 -7.76 22.67
N ARG A 676 0.59 -7.94 21.42
CA ARG A 676 -0.67 -7.37 20.92
C ARG A 676 -1.90 -8.13 21.41
N GLU A 677 -1.91 -9.47 21.31
CA GLU A 677 -3.09 -10.28 21.59
C GLU A 677 -3.60 -10.19 23.03
N ALA A 678 -4.87 -9.81 23.22
CA ALA A 678 -5.53 -9.82 24.53
C ALA A 678 -5.66 -11.24 25.14
N ARG A 679 -5.68 -12.28 24.29
CA ARG A 679 -5.82 -13.69 24.70
C ARG A 679 -4.48 -14.37 25.06
N THR A 680 -3.33 -13.74 24.81
CA THR A 680 -2.03 -14.38 25.07
C THR A 680 -1.79 -14.59 26.58
N THR A 681 -1.30 -15.78 26.95
CA THR A 681 -1.14 -16.16 28.36
C THR A 681 0.03 -15.44 29.06
N PRO A 682 -0.05 -15.23 30.39
CA PRO A 682 1.06 -14.73 31.20
C PRO A 682 2.35 -15.58 31.16
N ALA A 683 2.28 -16.82 30.66
CA ALA A 683 3.43 -17.71 30.48
C ALA A 683 4.13 -17.47 29.13
N GLN A 684 3.38 -17.26 28.04
CA GLN A 684 3.92 -16.89 26.73
C GLN A 684 4.70 -15.57 26.80
N ILE A 685 4.11 -14.52 27.39
CA ILE A 685 4.78 -13.21 27.58
C ILE A 685 6.11 -13.38 28.35
N SER A 686 6.11 -14.17 29.42
CA SER A 686 7.33 -14.44 30.21
C SER A 686 8.38 -15.24 29.43
N ARG A 687 7.98 -16.16 28.54
CA ARG A 687 8.91 -16.89 27.65
C ARG A 687 9.56 -15.94 26.65
N SER A 688 8.78 -15.15 25.90
CA SER A 688 9.33 -14.18 24.92
C SER A 688 10.24 -13.15 25.59
N THR A 689 9.85 -12.61 26.75
CA THR A 689 10.68 -11.69 27.55
C THR A 689 12.02 -12.33 27.92
N THR A 690 12.02 -13.62 28.28
CA THR A 690 13.23 -14.36 28.66
C THR A 690 14.12 -14.64 27.44
N THR A 691 13.53 -15.00 26.30
CA THR A 691 14.22 -15.23 25.03
C THR A 691 14.96 -13.97 24.58
N LEU A 692 14.26 -12.84 24.45
CA LEU A 692 14.87 -11.55 24.08
C LEU A 692 16.00 -11.16 25.03
N ARG A 693 15.77 -11.23 26.35
CA ARG A 693 16.77 -10.86 27.36
C ARG A 693 18.05 -11.72 27.32
N LYS A 694 17.91 -13.02 27.04
CA LYS A 694 19.01 -13.99 27.11
C LYS A 694 19.79 -14.10 25.79
N HIS A 695 19.14 -13.86 24.66
CA HIS A 695 19.66 -14.20 23.34
C HIS A 695 19.73 -13.05 22.33
N VAL A 696 19.10 -11.92 22.64
CA VAL A 696 19.06 -10.74 21.76
C VAL A 696 19.71 -9.52 22.42
N ASN A 697 19.34 -9.22 23.67
CA ASN A 697 19.76 -8.05 24.44
C ASN A 697 21.06 -8.23 25.23
N LYS A 698 21.70 -9.39 25.04
CA LYS A 698 22.99 -9.80 25.57
C LYS A 698 23.73 -10.56 24.46
#